data_AF-A0A1E7EVX7-F1
#
_entry.id   AF-A0A1E7EVX7-F1
#
_cell.length_a   1.000
_cell.length_b   1.000
_cell.length_c   1.000
_cell.angle_alpha   90.00
_cell.angle_beta   90.00
_cell.angle_gamma   90.00
#
_symmetry.space_group_name_H-M   'P 1'
#
loop_
_entity.id
_entity.type
_entity.pdbx_description
1 polymer ?
#
loop_
_entity_poly.entity_id
_entity_poly.type
_entity_poly.pdbx_seq_one_letter_code
_entity_poly.pdbx_strand_id
1 'polypeptide(L)'
;METQVHIQILLSDRRIYVKNISSLVTNVSKQTTTTKKKSFHFASSEYAKCFRDQPEPDVDMLKQSAVDFLNTFDKELWYKYPIASLLNGKELRGGSMVDTVNALGNVNGRQEHATPEQIKLLKDHISTYKSNQNDLREPIRRIEQKLLSEQYAGFLIGNQLLDFQKQDGVTEMEESTSANHVERALNDLVFRDEMDGRIVVNRLPVYVSCVSNFTNFLDLFRKTIRNLELGIPCIILGRSNTVQHSYRWTKLLMELLEEEKIDPGMLTYLSCPLEDIMDITQSCQEYTGNLYSTCSRQLAESIKSGYDNTVASTGGPNTLVIMDWTNPAIRDAIRMSATIESSGQCTALRHVVAPIGTTEQDVEVLLGDTKSIATADEALRQGSFDCIFPNHKGSAPGPSADNGYKRHAKVDASYRVLADRLPPNEIEEYWRKVVVDVSAIDVKERLDELIDWLNTNQPISLGVNGKTREESMELGFRLWEYTGLVVNTIGSPDYPALSCQARPQEGEVFGEFPPRRLLERYTKYPVVVPSATPAYDASYTNEYLRQQGKTKAAGKVGSFLENLSDDKVKGYCVTLYQYLLDATMENPKRGFGTSRTAVWGLQRPPLGTTTYLVCNSSMDDLAPALFLFFATNAECQIVVVTEDAIINDFCVKHSIKTAKAVDKSFLKPGDNYKEINTPTFPMVGQFVATLFPIGHIKSTTPNDEEFVERVCRLEKWLTMS
;
A
#
# COMPACT_ATOMS: atom_id res chain seq x y z
N MET A 1 20.32 -53.19 26.45
CA MET A 1 18.98 -53.31 27.07
C MET A 1 19.03 -52.68 28.47
N GLU A 2 19.19 -51.38 28.75
CA GLU A 2 19.02 -50.09 28.08
C GLU A 2 17.65 -49.88 27.42
N THR A 3 16.81 -48.88 27.71
CA THR A 3 16.81 -47.77 28.68
C THR A 3 15.36 -47.29 28.74
N GLN A 4 14.65 -47.43 29.86
CA GLN A 4 13.28 -46.90 30.01
C GLN A 4 12.99 -46.36 31.42
N VAL A 5 13.98 -45.68 32.02
CA VAL A 5 13.82 -44.88 33.24
C VAL A 5 14.70 -43.64 33.10
N HIS A 6 14.27 -42.64 32.33
CA HIS A 6 14.84 -41.27 32.34
C HIS A 6 13.94 -40.21 31.67
N ILE A 7 12.61 -40.33 31.76
CA ILE A 7 11.66 -39.28 31.33
C ILE A 7 10.52 -39.19 32.35
N GLN A 8 10.83 -38.75 33.57
CA GLN A 8 9.78 -38.27 34.50
C GLN A 8 10.27 -37.28 35.56
N ILE A 9 11.46 -36.68 35.37
CA ILE A 9 12.05 -35.69 36.30
C ILE A 9 12.38 -34.34 35.61
N LEU A 10 12.11 -34.19 34.30
CA LEU A 10 12.32 -32.92 33.57
C LEU A 10 11.03 -32.16 33.20
N LEU A 11 9.86 -32.59 33.72
CA LEU A 11 8.57 -31.94 33.49
C LEU A 11 7.96 -31.26 34.74
N SER A 12 8.70 -31.23 35.86
CA SER A 12 8.29 -30.55 37.10
C SER A 12 8.87 -29.16 37.30
N ASP A 13 9.96 -28.78 36.59
CA ASP A 13 10.64 -27.47 36.80
C ASP A 13 10.22 -26.34 35.84
N ARG A 14 9.46 -26.62 34.78
CA ARG A 14 8.88 -25.57 33.92
C ARG A 14 7.53 -25.01 34.39
N ARG A 15 6.94 -25.60 35.45
CA ARG A 15 5.68 -25.09 36.05
C ARG A 15 5.89 -24.09 37.19
N ILE A 16 7.13 -23.81 37.57
CA ILE A 16 7.47 -22.86 38.64
C ILE A 16 7.85 -21.46 38.07
N TYR A 17 8.19 -21.33 36.79
CA TYR A 17 8.47 -20.02 36.16
C TYR A 17 7.28 -19.33 35.47
N VAL A 18 6.15 -20.03 35.26
CA VAL A 18 4.92 -19.44 34.68
C VAL A 18 3.91 -19.04 35.77
N LYS A 19 4.12 -19.44 37.02
CA LYS A 19 3.20 -19.15 38.15
C LYS A 19 3.54 -17.88 38.95
N ASN A 20 4.70 -17.27 38.72
CA ASN A 20 5.10 -16.02 39.37
C ASN A 20 4.92 -14.76 38.51
N ILE A 21 4.52 -14.88 37.24
CA ILE A 21 4.11 -13.73 36.42
C ILE A 21 2.61 -13.46 36.57
N SER A 22 1.78 -14.50 36.77
CA SER A 22 0.33 -14.29 36.95
C SER A 22 -0.05 -13.65 38.30
N SER A 23 0.78 -13.79 39.34
CA SER A 23 0.59 -13.19 40.66
C SER A 23 1.16 -11.77 40.80
N LEU A 24 2.09 -11.36 39.94
CA LEU A 24 2.60 -9.98 39.85
C LEU A 24 1.74 -9.08 38.94
N VAL A 25 0.96 -9.68 38.03
CA VAL A 25 0.00 -8.96 37.16
C VAL A 25 -1.38 -8.75 37.84
N THR A 26 -1.67 -9.45 38.94
CA THR A 26 -2.99 -9.39 39.60
C THR A 26 -3.15 -8.27 40.64
N ASN A 27 -2.10 -7.55 41.02
CA ASN A 27 -2.17 -6.47 42.02
C ASN A 27 -1.99 -5.04 41.45
N VAL A 28 -1.94 -4.88 40.13
CA VAL A 28 -1.99 -3.56 39.45
C VAL A 28 -3.35 -3.31 38.78
N SER A 29 -4.25 -4.31 38.71
CA SER A 29 -5.47 -4.24 37.89
C SER A 29 -6.76 -3.81 38.60
N LYS A 30 -6.71 -3.31 39.85
CA LYS A 30 -7.94 -2.95 40.59
C LYS A 30 -8.23 -1.46 40.76
N GLN A 31 -7.46 -0.57 40.15
CA GLN A 31 -7.84 0.83 40.02
C GLN A 31 -7.42 1.38 38.65
N THR A 32 -8.18 1.04 37.61
CA THR A 32 -8.48 1.95 36.50
C THR A 32 -9.69 1.40 35.75
N THR A 33 -10.77 2.15 35.87
CA THR A 33 -12.00 2.10 35.07
C THR A 33 -11.73 1.81 33.60
N THR A 34 -12.29 0.70 33.07
CA THR A 34 -12.52 0.43 31.64
C THR A 34 -11.41 0.86 30.68
N THR A 35 -10.41 0.01 30.45
CA THR A 35 -9.57 0.09 29.25
C THR A 35 -10.41 -0.21 28.01
N LYS A 36 -11.14 0.81 27.53
CA LYS A 36 -11.83 0.76 26.24
C LYS A 36 -10.79 0.43 25.17
N LYS A 37 -10.95 -0.74 24.52
CA LYS A 37 -10.13 -1.20 23.41
C LYS A 37 -10.10 -0.10 22.32
N LYS A 38 -8.91 0.26 21.84
CA LYS A 38 -8.64 1.07 20.64
C LYS A 38 -8.02 0.09 19.62
N SER A 39 -7.89 0.28 18.31
CA SER A 39 -8.12 1.37 17.35
C SER A 39 -8.35 0.72 15.97
N PHE A 40 -8.74 1.47 14.94
CA PHE A 40 -8.75 1.03 13.52
C PHE A 40 -7.35 0.94 12.87
N HIS A 41 -6.28 1.16 13.64
CA HIS A 41 -4.90 1.21 13.13
C HIS A 41 -4.37 -0.19 12.81
N PHE A 42 -3.51 -0.26 11.78
CA PHE A 42 -2.83 -1.48 11.37
C PHE A 42 -2.24 -2.28 12.55
N ALA A 43 -2.38 -3.61 12.50
CA ALA A 43 -1.92 -4.56 13.52
C ALA A 43 -2.58 -4.46 14.90
N SER A 44 -3.51 -3.54 15.14
CA SER A 44 -4.29 -3.53 16.39
C SER A 44 -5.20 -4.77 16.51
N SER A 45 -5.67 -5.05 17.72
CA SER A 45 -6.61 -6.16 17.95
C SER A 45 -8.02 -5.90 17.39
N GLU A 46 -8.42 -4.63 17.18
CA GLU A 46 -9.68 -4.30 16.49
C GLU A 46 -9.52 -4.39 14.98
N TYR A 47 -8.41 -3.92 14.41
CA TYR A 47 -8.09 -4.06 12.99
C TYR A 47 -8.09 -5.54 12.58
N ALA A 48 -7.45 -6.41 13.36
CA ALA A 48 -7.43 -7.85 13.09
C ALA A 48 -8.83 -8.51 13.10
N LYS A 49 -9.80 -7.97 13.85
CA LYS A 49 -11.16 -8.51 13.88
C LYS A 49 -11.97 -8.16 12.64
N CYS A 50 -11.62 -7.09 11.94
CA CYS A 50 -12.30 -6.65 10.71
C CYS A 50 -12.17 -7.65 9.56
N PHE A 51 -11.24 -8.61 9.66
CA PHE A 51 -11.04 -9.66 8.65
C PHE A 51 -11.97 -10.86 8.78
N ARG A 52 -12.81 -10.93 9.82
CA ARG A 52 -13.74 -12.04 10.02
C ARG A 52 -14.94 -11.95 9.07
N ASP A 53 -15.51 -13.12 8.77
CA ASP A 53 -16.77 -13.26 8.03
C ASP A 53 -16.76 -12.56 6.67
N GLN A 54 -15.66 -12.74 5.91
CA GLN A 54 -15.53 -12.18 4.56
C GLN A 54 -16.62 -12.75 3.63
N PRO A 55 -17.19 -11.91 2.74
CA PRO A 55 -18.08 -12.39 1.70
C PRO A 55 -17.34 -13.27 0.68
N GLU A 56 -18.05 -14.24 0.12
CA GLU A 56 -17.59 -14.99 -1.05
C GLU A 56 -18.18 -14.34 -2.31
N PRO A 57 -17.35 -13.81 -3.23
CA PRO A 57 -17.84 -13.17 -4.44
C PRO A 57 -18.31 -14.20 -5.47
N ASP A 58 -19.40 -13.90 -6.17
CA ASP A 58 -19.94 -14.73 -7.25
C ASP A 58 -19.18 -14.44 -8.56
N VAL A 59 -18.02 -15.10 -8.71
CA VAL A 59 -17.10 -14.92 -9.85
C VAL A 59 -17.78 -15.25 -11.19
N ASP A 60 -18.64 -16.26 -11.23
CA ASP A 60 -19.34 -16.67 -12.45
C ASP A 60 -20.35 -15.60 -12.88
N MET A 61 -21.12 -15.04 -11.93
CA MET A 61 -22.02 -13.92 -12.20
C MET A 61 -21.25 -12.68 -12.69
N LEU A 62 -20.12 -12.34 -12.06
CA LEU A 62 -19.29 -11.20 -12.46
C LEU A 62 -18.81 -11.35 -13.92
N LYS A 63 -18.30 -12.54 -14.27
CA LYS A 63 -17.82 -12.84 -15.62
C LYS A 63 -18.97 -12.80 -16.63
N GLN A 64 -20.10 -13.42 -16.32
CA GLN A 64 -21.26 -13.47 -17.22
C GLN A 64 -21.82 -12.06 -17.47
N SER A 65 -21.97 -11.26 -16.42
CA SER A 65 -22.45 -9.87 -16.52
C SER A 65 -21.53 -9.01 -17.39
N ALA A 66 -20.21 -9.19 -17.26
CA ALA A 66 -19.23 -8.48 -18.10
C ALA A 66 -19.35 -8.90 -19.57
N VAL A 67 -19.49 -10.20 -19.85
CA VAL A 67 -19.70 -10.72 -21.20
C VAL A 67 -20.99 -10.17 -21.82
N ASP A 68 -22.09 -10.13 -21.07
CA ASP A 68 -23.37 -9.63 -21.55
C ASP A 68 -23.34 -8.13 -21.84
N PHE A 69 -22.64 -7.35 -21.01
CA PHE A 69 -22.38 -5.95 -21.29
C PHE A 69 -21.58 -5.77 -22.58
N LEU A 70 -20.48 -6.53 -22.77
CA LEU A 70 -19.66 -6.44 -23.98
C LEU A 70 -20.42 -6.82 -25.26
N ASN A 71 -21.31 -7.81 -25.18
CA ASN A 71 -22.14 -8.24 -26.31
C ASN A 71 -23.12 -7.15 -26.78
N THR A 72 -23.50 -6.24 -25.89
CA THR A 72 -24.52 -5.20 -26.13
C THR A 72 -23.93 -3.79 -26.22
N PHE A 73 -22.62 -3.64 -25.98
CA PHE A 73 -21.95 -2.34 -25.98
C PHE A 73 -21.90 -1.69 -27.37
N ASP A 74 -22.48 -0.49 -27.48
CA ASP A 74 -22.37 0.36 -28.64
C ASP A 74 -21.19 1.33 -28.50
N LYS A 75 -20.17 1.16 -29.36
CA LYS A 75 -18.96 2.00 -29.37
C LYS A 75 -19.25 3.47 -29.66
N GLU A 76 -20.33 3.78 -30.37
CA GLU A 76 -20.71 5.17 -30.68
C GLU A 76 -21.16 5.95 -29.44
N LEU A 77 -21.52 5.27 -28.35
CA LEU A 77 -21.96 5.92 -27.11
C LEU A 77 -20.90 6.86 -26.54
N TRP A 78 -19.62 6.50 -26.61
CA TRP A 78 -18.54 7.35 -26.08
C TRP A 78 -18.21 8.56 -26.95
N TYR A 79 -18.67 8.57 -28.22
CA TYR A 79 -18.58 9.71 -29.12
C TYR A 79 -19.81 10.60 -29.01
N LYS A 80 -21.00 10.00 -28.94
CA LYS A 80 -22.28 10.69 -28.83
C LYS A 80 -22.47 11.37 -27.47
N TYR A 81 -21.95 10.75 -26.41
CA TYR A 81 -22.01 11.27 -25.05
C TYR A 81 -20.59 11.51 -24.53
N PRO A 82 -19.90 12.55 -25.01
CA PRO A 82 -18.52 12.81 -24.63
C PRO A 82 -18.39 13.04 -23.13
N ILE A 83 -17.19 12.76 -22.61
CA ILE A 83 -16.81 13.13 -21.25
C ILE A 83 -16.95 14.64 -21.08
N ALA A 84 -17.41 15.10 -19.92
CA ALA A 84 -17.45 16.50 -19.53
C ALA A 84 -17.12 16.64 -18.05
N SER A 85 -16.89 17.87 -17.59
CA SER A 85 -16.81 18.11 -16.14
C SER A 85 -18.19 17.90 -15.52
N LEU A 86 -18.23 17.31 -14.32
CA LEU A 86 -19.47 17.10 -13.54
C LEU A 86 -19.45 17.99 -12.31
N LEU A 87 -20.50 18.79 -12.13
CA LEU A 87 -20.66 19.70 -11.00
C LEU A 87 -22.14 19.73 -10.57
N ASN A 88 -22.42 19.43 -9.30
CA ASN A 88 -23.77 19.46 -8.72
C ASN A 88 -24.78 18.67 -9.57
N GLY A 89 -24.43 17.45 -9.97
CA GLY A 89 -25.29 16.56 -10.77
C GLY A 89 -25.37 16.91 -12.26
N LYS A 90 -24.67 17.95 -12.71
CA LYS A 90 -24.78 18.46 -14.08
C LYS A 90 -23.48 18.35 -14.86
N GLU A 91 -23.62 18.00 -16.13
CA GLU A 91 -22.53 18.07 -17.10
C GLU A 91 -22.30 19.52 -17.53
N LEU A 92 -21.05 19.98 -17.46
CA LEU A 92 -20.63 21.28 -17.96
C LEU A 92 -20.23 21.15 -19.43
N ARG A 93 -21.03 21.73 -20.33
CA ARG A 93 -20.93 21.62 -21.80
C ARG A 93 -20.62 22.98 -22.46
N GLY A 94 -20.15 22.98 -23.70
CA GLY A 94 -19.71 24.16 -24.47
C GLY A 94 -18.19 24.33 -24.57
N GLY A 95 -17.44 23.27 -24.25
CA GLY A 95 -15.99 23.24 -24.19
C GLY A 95 -15.30 22.83 -25.49
N SER A 96 -13.96 22.74 -25.46
CA SER A 96 -13.20 22.24 -26.61
C SER A 96 -13.21 20.71 -26.63
N MET A 97 -13.51 20.13 -27.80
CA MET A 97 -13.56 18.68 -27.99
C MET A 97 -12.19 18.10 -28.34
N VAL A 98 -11.82 17.01 -27.68
CA VAL A 98 -10.62 16.21 -27.96
C VAL A 98 -10.97 14.72 -28.06
N ASP A 99 -10.11 13.97 -28.75
CA ASP A 99 -10.20 12.51 -28.79
C ASP A 99 -9.66 11.91 -27.50
N THR A 100 -10.36 10.92 -26.95
CA THR A 100 -9.81 10.06 -25.89
C THR A 100 -9.17 8.84 -26.53
N VAL A 101 -8.14 8.30 -25.87
CA VAL A 101 -7.44 7.09 -26.33
C VAL A 101 -7.45 6.02 -25.27
N ASN A 102 -7.55 4.77 -25.71
CA ASN A 102 -7.41 3.63 -24.83
C ASN A 102 -5.93 3.37 -24.46
N ALA A 103 -5.68 2.40 -23.57
CA ALA A 103 -4.32 2.04 -23.14
C ALA A 103 -3.36 1.58 -24.27
N LEU A 104 -3.88 1.21 -25.44
CA LEU A 104 -3.07 0.85 -26.62
C LEU A 104 -2.81 2.06 -27.53
N GLY A 105 -3.33 3.23 -27.18
CA GLY A 105 -3.24 4.48 -27.93
C GLY A 105 -4.12 4.49 -29.18
N ASN A 106 -5.26 3.78 -29.14
CA ASN A 106 -6.31 3.84 -30.14
C ASN A 106 -7.41 4.79 -29.67
N VAL A 107 -7.93 5.63 -30.56
CA VAL A 107 -9.06 6.50 -30.24
C VAL A 107 -10.27 5.65 -29.85
N ASN A 108 -10.87 5.94 -28.70
CA ASN A 108 -12.02 5.18 -28.19
C ASN A 108 -13.26 6.04 -27.92
N GLY A 109 -13.15 7.36 -27.94
CA GLY A 109 -14.28 8.26 -27.71
C GLY A 109 -13.88 9.72 -27.72
N ARG A 110 -14.70 10.56 -27.08
CA ARG A 110 -14.49 12.01 -27.04
C ARG A 110 -14.55 12.56 -25.61
N GLN A 111 -13.83 13.64 -25.40
CA GLN A 111 -13.82 14.43 -24.17
C GLN A 111 -13.99 15.91 -24.49
N GLU A 112 -14.76 16.59 -23.66
CA GLU A 112 -15.01 18.02 -23.72
C GLU A 112 -14.34 18.70 -22.54
N HIS A 113 -13.30 19.48 -22.83
CA HIS A 113 -12.58 20.24 -21.82
C HIS A 113 -13.38 21.44 -21.33
N ALA A 114 -13.39 21.66 -20.01
CA ALA A 114 -14.05 22.80 -19.40
C ALA A 114 -13.59 24.15 -19.98
N THR A 115 -14.51 25.11 -20.15
CA THR A 115 -14.16 26.49 -20.51
C THR A 115 -13.54 27.24 -19.33
N PRO A 116 -12.85 28.38 -19.54
CA PRO A 116 -12.35 29.22 -18.44
C PRO A 116 -13.42 29.61 -17.41
N GLU A 117 -14.65 29.87 -17.84
CA GLU A 117 -15.78 30.18 -16.96
C GLU A 117 -16.20 28.96 -16.13
N GLN A 118 -16.19 27.77 -16.73
CA GLN A 118 -16.49 26.52 -16.04
C GLN A 118 -15.40 26.15 -15.03
N ILE A 119 -14.12 26.39 -15.37
CA ILE A 119 -13.00 26.24 -14.43
C ILE A 119 -13.21 27.13 -13.21
N LYS A 120 -13.64 28.38 -13.41
CA LYS A 120 -13.98 29.27 -12.29
C LYS A 120 -15.12 28.69 -11.43
N LEU A 121 -16.19 28.17 -12.03
CA LEU A 121 -17.27 27.52 -11.29
C LEU A 121 -16.79 26.32 -10.47
N LEU A 122 -15.89 25.50 -11.04
CA LEU A 122 -15.30 24.36 -10.35
C LEU A 122 -14.46 24.82 -9.15
N LYS A 123 -13.60 25.83 -9.30
CA LYS A 123 -12.81 26.40 -8.20
C LYS A 123 -13.69 27.04 -7.11
N ASP A 124 -14.73 27.76 -7.51
CA ASP A 124 -15.70 28.36 -6.60
C ASP A 124 -16.41 27.27 -5.79
N HIS A 125 -16.84 26.18 -6.42
CA HIS A 125 -17.42 25.02 -5.73
C HIS A 125 -16.43 24.38 -4.76
N ILE A 126 -15.21 24.07 -5.21
CA ILE A 126 -14.19 23.42 -4.38
C ILE A 126 -13.88 24.26 -3.13
N SER A 127 -13.78 25.59 -3.27
CA SER A 127 -13.42 26.48 -2.16
C SER A 127 -14.58 26.74 -1.19
N THR A 128 -15.81 26.76 -1.69
CA THR A 128 -16.98 27.19 -0.90
C THR A 128 -17.89 26.06 -0.43
N TYR A 129 -17.87 24.90 -1.09
CA TYR A 129 -18.72 23.77 -0.74
C TYR A 129 -18.40 23.26 0.66
N LYS A 130 -19.45 23.02 1.45
CA LYS A 130 -19.36 22.41 2.77
C LYS A 130 -20.44 21.35 2.86
N SER A 131 -20.02 20.10 2.99
CA SER A 131 -20.95 19.01 3.29
C SER A 131 -21.67 19.31 4.60
N ASN A 132 -22.99 19.20 4.60
CA ASN A 132 -23.81 19.18 5.81
C ASN A 132 -24.10 17.76 6.30
N GLN A 133 -23.59 16.73 5.60
CA GLN A 133 -23.78 15.32 5.91
C GLN A 133 -22.45 14.74 6.42
N ASN A 134 -22.44 14.27 7.67
CA ASN A 134 -21.23 13.75 8.32
C ASN A 134 -21.20 12.22 8.47
N ASP A 135 -22.36 11.56 8.32
CA ASP A 135 -22.53 10.10 8.29
C ASP A 135 -23.43 9.72 7.10
N LEU A 136 -22.81 9.15 6.09
CA LEU A 136 -23.45 8.65 4.87
C LEU A 136 -23.23 7.14 4.72
N ARG A 137 -22.76 6.44 5.76
CA ARG A 137 -22.37 5.02 5.67
C ARG A 137 -23.51 4.15 5.15
N GLU A 138 -24.70 4.31 5.68
CA GLU A 138 -25.85 3.48 5.29
C GLU A 138 -26.26 3.65 3.82
N PRO A 139 -26.56 4.86 3.30
CA PRO A 139 -26.91 5.03 1.89
C PRO A 139 -25.76 4.69 0.93
N ILE A 140 -24.51 5.05 1.27
CA ILE A 140 -23.36 4.72 0.43
C ILE A 140 -23.12 3.20 0.33
N ARG A 141 -23.36 2.45 1.41
CA ARG A 141 -23.26 0.97 1.38
C ARG A 141 -24.33 0.32 0.50
N ARG A 142 -25.53 0.91 0.40
CA ARG A 142 -26.56 0.45 -0.55
C ARG A 142 -26.16 0.70 -1.99
N ILE A 143 -25.56 1.86 -2.28
CA ILE A 143 -24.98 2.16 -3.60
C ILE A 143 -23.90 1.14 -3.95
N GLU A 144 -22.98 0.90 -3.02
CA GLU A 144 -21.90 -0.08 -3.21
C GLU A 144 -22.43 -1.50 -3.46
N GLN A 145 -23.50 -1.92 -2.77
CA GLN A 145 -24.17 -3.19 -3.05
C GLN A 145 -24.72 -3.26 -4.48
N LYS A 146 -25.31 -2.17 -5.00
CA LYS A 146 -25.76 -2.11 -6.41
C LYS A 146 -24.56 -2.17 -7.38
N LEU A 147 -23.47 -1.48 -7.05
CA LEU A 147 -22.25 -1.45 -7.89
C LEU A 147 -21.59 -2.84 -7.99
N LEU A 148 -21.62 -3.62 -6.92
CA LEU A 148 -21.03 -4.97 -6.84
C LEU A 148 -22.01 -6.09 -7.26
N SER A 149 -23.23 -5.78 -7.68
CA SER A 149 -24.22 -6.78 -8.12
C SER A 149 -24.30 -6.91 -9.65
N GLU A 150 -25.07 -7.88 -10.13
CA GLU A 150 -25.39 -8.06 -11.56
C GLU A 150 -25.89 -6.78 -12.25
N GLN A 151 -26.46 -5.84 -11.49
CA GLN A 151 -27.00 -4.60 -12.02
C GLN A 151 -25.93 -3.73 -12.68
N TYR A 152 -24.74 -3.63 -12.08
CA TYR A 152 -23.68 -2.72 -12.55
C TYR A 152 -22.30 -3.35 -12.64
N ALA A 153 -22.04 -4.52 -12.07
CA ALA A 153 -20.71 -5.14 -12.13
C ALA A 153 -20.24 -5.37 -13.58
N GLY A 154 -21.15 -5.82 -14.46
CA GLY A 154 -20.85 -5.99 -15.89
C GLY A 154 -20.46 -4.69 -16.59
N PHE A 155 -21.15 -3.59 -16.25
CA PHE A 155 -20.82 -2.25 -16.73
C PHE A 155 -19.44 -1.81 -16.22
N LEU A 156 -19.14 -2.01 -14.93
CA LEU A 156 -17.85 -1.64 -14.35
C LEU A 156 -16.70 -2.37 -15.02
N ILE A 157 -16.76 -3.70 -15.07
CA ILE A 157 -15.73 -4.55 -15.69
C ILE A 157 -15.61 -4.23 -17.17
N GLY A 158 -16.72 -4.20 -17.91
CA GLY A 158 -16.72 -3.94 -19.35
C GLY A 158 -16.07 -2.62 -19.73
N ASN A 159 -16.34 -1.54 -18.97
CA ASN A 159 -15.68 -0.26 -19.22
C ASN A 159 -14.15 -0.32 -18.98
N GLN A 160 -13.66 -1.09 -18.01
CA GLN A 160 -12.21 -1.29 -17.81
C GLN A 160 -11.55 -1.97 -19.01
N LEU A 161 -12.19 -3.03 -19.51
CA LEU A 161 -11.73 -3.78 -20.68
C LEU A 161 -11.68 -2.89 -21.93
N LEU A 162 -12.71 -2.09 -22.15
CA LEU A 162 -12.83 -1.25 -23.34
C LEU A 162 -11.89 -0.02 -23.28
N ASP A 163 -11.76 0.62 -22.11
CA ASP A 163 -10.98 1.86 -21.96
C ASP A 163 -9.48 1.61 -21.79
N PHE A 164 -9.08 0.68 -20.93
CA PHE A 164 -7.66 0.46 -20.66
C PHE A 164 -7.17 -0.97 -20.85
N GLN A 165 -7.97 -1.80 -21.52
CA GLN A 165 -7.60 -3.15 -21.93
C GLN A 165 -7.14 -4.01 -20.75
N LYS A 166 -7.84 -3.91 -19.63
CA LYS A 166 -7.65 -4.81 -18.49
C LYS A 166 -8.02 -6.24 -18.89
N GLN A 167 -7.11 -7.20 -18.73
CA GLN A 167 -7.34 -8.59 -19.13
C GLN A 167 -8.31 -9.28 -18.17
N ASP A 168 -8.21 -8.97 -16.88
CA ASP A 168 -9.04 -9.56 -15.83
C ASP A 168 -9.63 -8.50 -14.89
N GLY A 169 -10.76 -7.92 -15.30
CA GLY A 169 -11.56 -7.08 -14.41
C GLY A 169 -12.35 -7.85 -13.35
N VAL A 170 -12.49 -9.17 -13.48
CA VAL A 170 -13.28 -10.00 -12.56
C VAL A 170 -12.54 -10.15 -11.24
N THR A 171 -11.26 -10.52 -11.27
CA THR A 171 -10.44 -10.63 -10.06
C THR A 171 -10.37 -9.32 -9.28
N GLU A 172 -10.32 -8.17 -9.95
CA GLU A 172 -10.37 -6.88 -9.25
C GLU A 172 -11.68 -6.67 -8.48
N MET A 173 -12.82 -7.11 -9.02
CA MET A 173 -14.12 -6.98 -8.35
C MET A 173 -14.27 -7.97 -7.20
N GLU A 174 -13.72 -9.19 -7.33
CA GLU A 174 -13.56 -10.14 -6.24
C GLU A 174 -12.75 -9.52 -5.09
N GLU A 175 -11.56 -8.99 -5.40
CA GLU A 175 -10.69 -8.36 -4.41
C GLU A 175 -11.35 -7.13 -3.76
N SER A 176 -12.06 -6.32 -4.57
CA SER A 176 -12.82 -5.16 -4.09
C SER A 176 -13.89 -5.58 -3.09
N THR A 177 -14.66 -6.63 -3.40
CA THR A 177 -15.79 -7.08 -2.56
C THR A 177 -15.32 -7.42 -1.15
N SER A 178 -14.24 -8.19 -1.05
CA SER A 178 -13.69 -8.63 0.24
C SER A 178 -12.96 -7.50 0.97
N ALA A 179 -12.13 -6.72 0.27
CA ALA A 179 -11.43 -5.60 0.90
C ALA A 179 -12.40 -4.51 1.42
N ASN A 180 -13.46 -4.21 0.68
CA ASN A 180 -14.49 -3.24 1.10
C ASN A 180 -15.21 -3.68 2.38
N HIS A 181 -15.38 -4.98 2.61
CA HIS A 181 -15.94 -5.49 3.87
C HIS A 181 -15.07 -5.10 5.07
N VAL A 182 -13.75 -5.29 4.96
CA VAL A 182 -12.80 -4.87 5.99
C VAL A 182 -12.81 -3.35 6.16
N GLU A 183 -12.77 -2.59 5.07
CA GLU A 183 -12.69 -1.12 5.10
C GLU A 183 -13.97 -0.46 5.63
N ARG A 184 -15.16 -1.05 5.40
CA ARG A 184 -16.42 -0.63 6.06
C ARG A 184 -16.30 -0.74 7.58
N ALA A 185 -15.83 -1.87 8.08
CA ALA A 185 -15.66 -2.07 9.51
C ALA A 185 -14.61 -1.10 10.11
N LEU A 186 -13.53 -0.82 9.39
CA LEU A 186 -12.54 0.18 9.81
C LEU A 186 -13.13 1.60 9.81
N ASN A 187 -13.94 1.98 8.82
CA ASN A 187 -14.66 3.25 8.79
C ASN A 187 -15.64 3.39 9.97
N ASP A 188 -16.31 2.29 10.37
CA ASP A 188 -17.19 2.30 11.54
C ASP A 188 -16.42 2.61 12.83
N LEU A 189 -15.19 2.12 12.94
CA LEU A 189 -14.30 2.41 14.07
C LEU A 189 -13.78 3.86 14.03
N VAL A 190 -13.49 4.42 12.84
CA VAL A 190 -13.12 5.84 12.67
C VAL A 190 -14.28 6.73 13.12
N PHE A 191 -15.47 6.50 12.61
CA PHE A 191 -16.66 7.29 12.96
C PHE A 191 -16.99 7.19 14.45
N ARG A 192 -16.88 6.00 15.04
CA ARG A 192 -17.02 5.81 16.50
C ARG A 192 -16.05 6.69 17.28
N ASP A 193 -14.78 6.69 16.91
CA ASP A 193 -13.75 7.46 17.62
C ASP A 193 -13.94 8.97 17.42
N GLU A 194 -14.51 9.41 16.29
CA GLU A 194 -14.94 10.79 16.08
C GLU A 194 -16.14 11.17 16.97
N MET A 195 -17.17 10.32 17.04
CA MET A 195 -18.33 10.55 17.91
C MET A 195 -17.99 10.55 19.40
N ASP A 196 -16.96 9.78 19.79
CA ASP A 196 -16.39 9.81 21.14
C ASP A 196 -15.54 11.07 21.41
N GLY A 197 -15.39 11.98 20.45
CA GLY A 197 -14.60 13.23 20.57
C GLY A 197 -13.09 13.02 20.60
N ARG A 198 -12.60 11.83 20.25
CA ARG A 198 -11.16 11.49 20.32
C ARG A 198 -10.40 12.04 19.14
N ILE A 199 -11.04 11.98 17.97
CA ILE A 199 -10.50 12.45 16.71
C ILE A 199 -11.48 13.42 16.06
N VAL A 200 -10.98 14.17 15.09
CA VAL A 200 -11.79 14.94 14.14
C VAL A 200 -11.44 14.50 12.73
N VAL A 201 -12.45 14.20 11.91
CA VAL A 201 -12.28 13.91 10.49
C VAL A 201 -12.44 15.22 9.71
N ASN A 202 -11.41 15.60 8.97
CA ASN A 202 -11.46 16.79 8.12
C ASN A 202 -12.32 16.52 6.88
N ARG A 203 -13.41 17.27 6.72
CA ARG A 203 -14.36 17.12 5.61
C ARG A 203 -14.12 18.13 4.48
N LEU A 204 -12.87 18.56 4.30
CA LEU A 204 -12.49 19.29 3.08
C LEU A 204 -12.56 18.34 1.87
N PRO A 205 -12.91 18.83 0.67
CA PRO A 205 -12.88 18.02 -0.54
C PRO A 205 -11.50 17.38 -0.77
N VAL A 206 -11.46 16.11 -1.13
CA VAL A 206 -10.23 15.38 -1.45
C VAL A 206 -10.13 15.09 -2.95
N TYR A 207 -8.91 15.05 -3.47
CA TYR A 207 -8.66 14.68 -4.85
C TYR A 207 -8.37 13.19 -4.96
N VAL A 208 -8.96 12.51 -5.95
CA VAL A 208 -8.73 11.08 -6.23
C VAL A 208 -8.28 10.93 -7.69
N SER A 209 -7.02 10.52 -7.89
CA SER A 209 -6.46 10.25 -9.23
C SER A 209 -6.54 8.76 -9.58
N CYS A 210 -7.27 8.44 -10.65
CA CYS A 210 -7.61 7.07 -11.03
C CYS A 210 -6.50 6.38 -11.86
N VAL A 211 -5.87 5.34 -11.31
CA VAL A 211 -4.86 4.51 -11.99
C VAL A 211 -5.49 3.38 -12.82
N SER A 212 -4.80 2.88 -13.83
CA SER A 212 -5.31 1.89 -14.79
C SER A 212 -5.18 0.43 -14.37
N ASN A 213 -4.50 0.12 -13.26
CA ASN A 213 -4.23 -1.27 -12.88
C ASN A 213 -5.29 -1.83 -11.97
N PHE A 214 -5.78 -1.04 -11.01
CA PHE A 214 -6.85 -1.41 -10.07
C PHE A 214 -7.74 -0.20 -9.79
N THR A 215 -8.40 0.33 -10.84
CA THR A 215 -9.18 1.57 -10.75
C THR A 215 -10.39 1.46 -9.81
N ASN A 216 -11.16 0.38 -9.92
CA ASN A 216 -12.32 0.15 -9.06
C ASN A 216 -11.85 -0.07 -7.63
N PHE A 217 -10.91 -1.00 -7.42
CA PHE A 217 -10.47 -1.37 -6.08
C PHE A 217 -9.74 -0.24 -5.36
N LEU A 218 -8.62 0.25 -5.90
CA LEU A 218 -7.72 1.16 -5.18
C LEU A 218 -8.23 2.59 -5.11
N ASP A 219 -9.02 3.04 -6.10
CA ASP A 219 -9.40 4.44 -6.22
C ASP A 219 -10.90 4.67 -6.04
N LEU A 220 -11.72 4.04 -6.85
CA LEU A 220 -13.14 4.40 -6.93
C LEU A 220 -13.91 3.87 -5.72
N PHE A 221 -13.70 2.61 -5.29
CA PHE A 221 -14.26 2.14 -4.02
C PHE A 221 -13.48 2.70 -2.83
N ARG A 222 -12.19 2.34 -2.72
CA ARG A 222 -11.40 2.63 -1.53
C ARG A 222 -11.19 4.11 -1.22
N LYS A 223 -10.96 4.96 -2.24
CA LYS A 223 -10.68 6.39 -2.02
C LYS A 223 -11.92 7.26 -2.22
N THR A 224 -12.86 6.89 -3.08
CA THR A 224 -14.08 7.69 -3.29
C THR A 224 -15.21 7.24 -2.36
N ILE A 225 -15.71 6.01 -2.50
CA ILE A 225 -16.84 5.51 -1.69
C ILE A 225 -16.54 5.57 -0.18
N ARG A 226 -15.35 5.15 0.27
CA ARG A 226 -15.01 5.18 1.71
C ARG A 226 -14.91 6.59 2.30
N ASN A 227 -14.53 7.59 1.50
CA ASN A 227 -14.51 9.00 1.93
C ASN A 227 -15.92 9.60 1.98
N LEU A 228 -16.73 9.30 0.97
CA LEU A 228 -18.14 9.70 0.94
C LEU A 228 -18.91 9.16 2.14
N GLU A 229 -18.65 7.93 2.59
CA GLU A 229 -19.27 7.36 3.80
C GLU A 229 -19.19 8.25 5.03
N LEU A 230 -18.09 8.98 5.23
CA LEU A 230 -17.89 9.88 6.37
C LEU A 230 -18.10 11.36 6.00
N GLY A 231 -18.76 11.62 4.87
CA GLY A 231 -19.14 12.97 4.47
C GLY A 231 -17.98 13.82 3.94
N ILE A 232 -16.92 13.19 3.42
CA ILE A 232 -15.80 13.88 2.77
C ILE A 232 -16.10 14.01 1.27
N PRO A 233 -16.25 15.23 0.72
CA PRO A 233 -16.50 15.41 -0.72
C PRO A 233 -15.32 14.92 -1.56
N CYS A 234 -15.58 14.39 -2.75
CA CYS A 234 -14.55 13.80 -3.61
C CYS A 234 -14.50 14.48 -4.99
N ILE A 235 -13.29 14.78 -5.44
CA ILE A 235 -12.99 15.34 -6.75
C ILE A 235 -12.19 14.31 -7.55
N ILE A 236 -12.79 13.79 -8.62
CA ILE A 236 -12.21 12.73 -9.44
C ILE A 236 -11.38 13.33 -10.56
N LEU A 237 -10.14 12.85 -10.67
CA LEU A 237 -9.18 13.22 -11.71
C LEU A 237 -8.97 12.01 -12.63
N GLY A 238 -9.57 12.05 -13.83
CA GLY A 238 -9.32 11.05 -14.86
C GLY A 238 -7.88 11.14 -15.40
N ARG A 239 -7.28 10.01 -15.78
CA ARG A 239 -6.01 9.98 -16.50
C ARG A 239 -6.26 9.70 -17.97
N SER A 240 -5.35 10.13 -18.84
CA SER A 240 -5.49 9.97 -20.30
C SER A 240 -5.80 8.54 -20.74
N ASN A 241 -5.35 7.53 -19.98
CA ASN A 241 -5.55 6.12 -20.25
C ASN A 241 -6.68 5.47 -19.43
N THR A 242 -7.42 6.18 -18.58
CA THR A 242 -8.56 5.67 -17.78
C THR A 242 -9.77 6.61 -17.81
N VAL A 243 -9.74 7.61 -18.69
CA VAL A 243 -10.64 8.75 -18.64
C VAL A 243 -12.09 8.35 -18.91
N GLN A 244 -12.34 7.44 -19.87
CA GLN A 244 -13.70 6.99 -20.15
C GLN A 244 -14.24 6.21 -18.96
N HIS A 245 -13.52 5.19 -18.48
CA HIS A 245 -13.97 4.37 -17.37
C HIS A 245 -14.23 5.20 -16.11
N SER A 246 -13.27 6.05 -15.71
CA SER A 246 -13.44 6.92 -14.53
C SER A 246 -14.64 7.86 -14.67
N TYR A 247 -14.83 8.50 -15.83
CA TYR A 247 -15.99 9.36 -16.05
C TYR A 247 -17.31 8.61 -15.97
N ARG A 248 -17.42 7.46 -16.66
CA ARG A 248 -18.66 6.67 -16.68
C ARG A 248 -19.01 6.14 -15.30
N TRP A 249 -17.99 5.75 -14.53
CA TRP A 249 -18.16 5.37 -13.13
C TRP A 249 -18.65 6.55 -12.30
N THR A 250 -18.01 7.73 -12.40
CA THR A 250 -18.40 8.92 -11.63
C THR A 250 -19.81 9.39 -11.97
N LYS A 251 -20.20 9.32 -13.25
CA LYS A 251 -21.55 9.64 -13.71
C LYS A 251 -22.59 8.68 -13.12
N LEU A 252 -22.32 7.38 -13.17
CA LEU A 252 -23.19 6.37 -12.54
C LEU A 252 -23.29 6.59 -11.02
N LEU A 253 -22.16 6.87 -10.35
CA LEU A 253 -22.19 7.16 -8.92
C LEU A 253 -23.04 8.41 -8.63
N MET A 254 -22.92 9.47 -9.42
CA MET A 254 -23.73 10.68 -9.27
C MET A 254 -25.23 10.37 -9.33
N GLU A 255 -25.66 9.57 -10.32
CA GLU A 255 -27.06 9.13 -10.47
C GLU A 255 -27.52 8.34 -9.22
N LEU A 256 -26.68 7.43 -8.72
CA LEU A 256 -26.99 6.64 -7.51
C LEU A 256 -26.99 7.48 -6.23
N LEU A 257 -26.15 8.52 -6.13
CA LEU A 257 -26.18 9.48 -5.02
C LEU A 257 -27.49 10.26 -5.00
N GLU A 258 -27.97 10.72 -6.17
CA GLU A 258 -29.26 11.41 -6.30
C GLU A 258 -30.43 10.49 -5.93
N GLU A 259 -30.40 9.21 -6.35
CA GLU A 259 -31.39 8.19 -5.95
C GLU A 259 -31.49 8.04 -4.42
N GLU A 260 -30.35 8.04 -3.73
CA GLU A 260 -30.26 7.96 -2.26
C GLU A 260 -30.44 9.31 -1.57
N LYS A 261 -30.75 10.38 -2.31
CA LYS A 261 -30.95 11.75 -1.81
C LYS A 261 -29.72 12.32 -1.10
N ILE A 262 -28.53 11.95 -1.57
CA ILE A 262 -27.27 12.56 -1.16
C ILE A 262 -27.04 13.80 -2.03
N ASP A 263 -26.52 14.87 -1.42
CA ASP A 263 -26.22 16.11 -2.15
C ASP A 263 -25.23 15.83 -3.30
N PRO A 264 -25.59 16.08 -4.57
CA PRO A 264 -24.70 15.84 -5.70
C PRO A 264 -23.45 16.75 -5.70
N GLY A 265 -23.41 17.79 -4.86
CA GLY A 265 -22.21 18.59 -4.61
C GLY A 265 -21.07 17.80 -3.94
N MET A 266 -21.36 16.63 -3.37
CA MET A 266 -20.38 15.73 -2.75
C MET A 266 -19.40 15.10 -3.73
N LEU A 267 -19.73 15.08 -5.03
CA LEU A 267 -18.93 14.45 -6.07
C LEU A 267 -18.69 15.43 -7.21
N THR A 268 -17.45 15.54 -7.67
CA THR A 268 -17.07 16.40 -8.80
C THR A 268 -16.15 15.62 -9.73
N TYR A 269 -16.30 15.78 -11.05
CA TYR A 269 -15.37 15.23 -12.04
C TYR A 269 -14.72 16.36 -12.80
N LEU A 270 -13.39 16.36 -12.89
CA LEU A 270 -12.65 17.36 -13.67
C LEU A 270 -12.32 16.80 -15.05
N SER A 271 -12.97 17.36 -16.07
CA SER A 271 -12.60 17.17 -17.47
C SER A 271 -11.89 18.42 -17.96
N CYS A 272 -10.59 18.50 -17.67
CA CYS A 272 -9.75 19.65 -17.97
C CYS A 272 -8.40 19.20 -18.55
N PRO A 273 -7.72 20.04 -19.35
CA PRO A 273 -6.29 19.90 -19.63
C PRO A 273 -5.46 19.77 -18.35
N LEU A 274 -4.27 19.17 -18.45
CA LEU A 274 -3.37 18.98 -17.31
C LEU A 274 -2.97 20.31 -16.65
N GLU A 275 -2.72 21.34 -17.45
CA GLU A 275 -2.37 22.69 -16.97
C GLU A 275 -3.47 23.28 -16.08
N ASP A 276 -4.73 23.12 -16.47
CA ASP A 276 -5.88 23.57 -15.69
C ASP A 276 -6.10 22.71 -14.43
N ILE A 277 -5.84 21.40 -14.49
CA ILE A 277 -5.87 20.54 -13.29
C ILE A 277 -4.81 21.01 -12.29
N MET A 278 -3.59 21.33 -12.74
CA MET A 278 -2.52 21.84 -11.89
C MET A 278 -2.88 23.19 -11.28
N ASP A 279 -3.45 24.10 -12.07
CA ASP A 279 -3.94 25.39 -11.58
C ASP A 279 -5.06 25.22 -10.54
N ILE A 280 -6.05 24.34 -10.79
CA ILE A 280 -7.11 24.04 -9.82
C ILE A 280 -6.54 23.49 -8.52
N THR A 281 -5.68 22.46 -8.57
CA THR A 281 -5.15 21.83 -7.35
C THR A 281 -4.28 22.78 -6.54
N GLN A 282 -3.45 23.61 -7.19
CA GLN A 282 -2.61 24.59 -6.52
C GLN A 282 -3.43 25.76 -5.94
N SER A 283 -4.32 26.35 -6.73
CA SER A 283 -5.11 27.52 -6.29
C SER A 283 -6.16 27.17 -5.23
N CYS A 284 -6.58 25.91 -5.13
CA CYS A 284 -7.53 25.45 -4.12
C CYS A 284 -6.90 24.74 -2.91
N GLN A 285 -5.57 24.62 -2.83
CA GLN A 285 -4.88 23.79 -1.82
C GLN A 285 -5.26 24.09 -0.37
N GLU A 286 -5.56 25.34 -0.01
CA GLU A 286 -5.99 25.73 1.35
C GLU A 286 -7.43 25.28 1.68
N TYR A 287 -8.21 24.93 0.67
CA TYR A 287 -9.61 24.55 0.78
C TYR A 287 -9.85 23.05 0.58
N THR A 288 -8.79 22.28 0.32
CA THR A 288 -8.86 20.85 0.02
C THR A 288 -8.04 20.01 1.00
N GLY A 289 -8.44 18.75 1.17
CA GLY A 289 -7.78 17.75 2.00
C GLY A 289 -6.61 17.08 1.28
N ASN A 290 -6.45 15.78 1.48
CA ASN A 290 -5.39 15.04 0.78
C ASN A 290 -5.66 14.90 -0.74
N LEU A 291 -4.57 14.78 -1.51
CA LEU A 291 -4.60 14.31 -2.90
C LEU A 291 -4.11 12.86 -2.92
N TYR A 292 -5.01 11.93 -3.22
CA TYR A 292 -4.69 10.52 -3.30
C TYR A 292 -4.29 10.11 -4.72
N SER A 293 -3.12 9.50 -4.87
CA SER A 293 -2.62 9.07 -6.18
C SER A 293 -1.90 7.73 -6.10
N THR A 294 -2.19 6.82 -7.03
CA THR A 294 -1.37 5.63 -7.26
C THR A 294 -0.61 5.83 -8.57
N CYS A 295 0.72 5.98 -8.54
CA CYS A 295 1.49 6.40 -9.73
C CYS A 295 2.97 6.03 -9.67
N SER A 296 3.71 6.38 -10.74
CA SER A 296 5.18 6.26 -10.72
C SER A 296 5.79 7.22 -9.70
N ARG A 297 7.00 6.91 -9.23
CA ARG A 297 7.75 7.76 -8.29
C ARG A 297 7.98 9.17 -8.85
N GLN A 298 8.31 9.27 -10.14
CA GLN A 298 8.50 10.55 -10.82
C GLN A 298 7.23 11.41 -10.81
N LEU A 299 6.07 10.81 -11.08
CA LEU A 299 4.80 11.53 -11.04
C LEU A 299 4.42 11.91 -9.61
N ALA A 300 4.62 10.99 -8.63
CA ALA A 300 4.35 11.28 -7.22
C ALA A 300 5.17 12.46 -6.71
N GLU A 301 6.47 12.51 -7.03
CA GLU A 301 7.33 13.65 -6.70
C GLU A 301 6.85 14.96 -7.35
N SER A 302 6.52 14.91 -8.65
CA SER A 302 6.02 16.08 -9.38
C SER A 302 4.74 16.62 -8.74
N ILE A 303 3.78 15.76 -8.40
CA ILE A 303 2.55 16.15 -7.71
C ILE A 303 2.89 16.72 -6.32
N LYS A 304 3.71 16.00 -5.52
CA LYS A 304 4.07 16.40 -4.15
C LYS A 304 4.77 17.76 -4.11
N SER A 305 5.54 18.10 -5.14
CA SER A 305 6.22 19.40 -5.27
C SER A 305 5.25 20.58 -5.42
N GLY A 306 4.06 20.34 -5.98
CA GLY A 306 3.01 21.34 -6.16
C GLY A 306 1.84 21.23 -5.18
N TYR A 307 1.76 20.14 -4.42
CA TYR A 307 0.65 19.89 -3.49
C TYR A 307 1.15 19.11 -2.27
N ASP A 308 1.32 19.78 -1.13
CA ASP A 308 2.01 19.17 -0.01
C ASP A 308 1.26 18.01 0.65
N ASN A 309 -0.07 18.00 0.57
CA ASN A 309 -0.93 16.98 1.15
C ASN A 309 -1.13 15.76 0.22
N THR A 310 -0.15 15.44 -0.62
CA THR A 310 -0.19 14.24 -1.47
C THR A 310 0.00 12.97 -0.65
N VAL A 311 -0.93 12.03 -0.79
CA VAL A 311 -0.84 10.66 -0.28
C VAL A 311 -0.67 9.74 -1.48
N ALA A 312 0.57 9.40 -1.79
CA ALA A 312 0.94 8.61 -2.95
C ALA A 312 1.29 7.16 -2.60
N SER A 313 0.73 6.26 -3.40
CA SER A 313 1.15 4.87 -3.56
C SER A 313 2.04 4.79 -4.80
N THR A 314 3.28 4.28 -4.66
CA THR A 314 4.24 4.25 -5.77
C THR A 314 4.77 2.89 -6.14
N GLY A 315 4.99 2.69 -7.44
CA GLY A 315 5.69 1.53 -8.02
C GLY A 315 7.06 1.22 -7.41
N GLY A 316 7.53 0.01 -7.69
CA GLY A 316 8.90 -0.44 -7.44
C GLY A 316 9.25 -1.66 -8.30
N PRO A 317 10.54 -1.92 -8.54
CA PRO A 317 10.99 -2.96 -9.46
C PRO A 317 10.83 -4.35 -8.82
N ASN A 318 9.63 -4.94 -8.88
CA ASN A 318 9.37 -6.23 -8.24
C ASN A 318 10.41 -7.28 -8.62
N THR A 319 10.84 -8.04 -7.62
CA THR A 319 11.98 -8.93 -7.72
C THR A 319 11.58 -10.36 -7.42
N LEU A 320 12.04 -11.30 -8.26
CA LEU A 320 12.09 -12.72 -7.93
C LEU A 320 13.54 -13.15 -7.75
N VAL A 321 13.81 -13.87 -6.66
CA VAL A 321 15.10 -14.51 -6.42
C VAL A 321 14.94 -15.99 -6.63
N ILE A 322 15.70 -16.56 -7.56
CA ILE A 322 15.64 -17.98 -7.89
C ILE A 322 17.01 -18.64 -7.73
N MET A 323 17.03 -19.87 -7.22
CA MET A 323 18.25 -20.69 -7.12
C MET A 323 18.29 -21.84 -8.13
N ASP A 324 17.22 -22.05 -8.88
CA ASP A 324 17.12 -23.06 -9.94
C ASP A 324 16.42 -22.51 -11.17
N TRP A 325 17.19 -22.23 -12.23
CA TRP A 325 16.62 -21.82 -13.52
C TRP A 325 16.04 -23.01 -14.29
N THR A 326 16.44 -24.25 -13.98
CA THR A 326 16.07 -25.43 -14.77
C THR A 326 14.69 -25.96 -14.44
N ASN A 327 14.15 -25.62 -13.26
CA ASN A 327 12.82 -26.03 -12.82
C ASN A 327 11.72 -25.37 -13.68
N PRO A 328 10.85 -26.16 -14.36
CA PRO A 328 9.78 -25.63 -15.20
C PRO A 328 8.76 -24.75 -14.47
N ALA A 329 8.35 -25.12 -13.25
CA ALA A 329 7.37 -24.36 -12.48
C ALA A 329 7.91 -22.98 -12.08
N ILE A 330 9.19 -22.90 -11.69
CA ILE A 330 9.85 -21.62 -11.40
C ILE A 330 9.94 -20.75 -12.65
N ARG A 331 10.24 -21.33 -13.82
CA ARG A 331 10.24 -20.61 -15.10
C ARG A 331 8.84 -20.09 -15.44
N ASP A 332 7.81 -20.91 -15.28
CA ASP A 332 6.43 -20.49 -15.49
C ASP A 332 6.04 -19.34 -14.54
N ALA A 333 6.47 -19.40 -13.28
CA ALA A 333 6.28 -18.32 -12.31
C ALA A 333 6.94 -17.00 -12.72
N ILE A 334 8.16 -17.04 -13.27
CA ILE A 334 8.85 -15.85 -13.80
C ILE A 334 8.05 -15.27 -14.98
N ARG A 335 7.68 -16.11 -15.95
CA ARG A 335 6.95 -15.70 -17.15
C ARG A 335 5.62 -15.04 -16.75
N MET A 336 4.80 -15.74 -15.98
CA MET A 336 3.50 -15.25 -15.51
C MET A 336 3.63 -13.94 -14.73
N SER A 337 4.62 -13.85 -13.83
CA SER A 337 4.87 -12.63 -13.05
C SER A 337 5.26 -11.44 -13.91
N ALA A 338 5.99 -11.65 -15.01
CA ALA A 338 6.38 -10.59 -15.95
C ALA A 338 5.22 -10.18 -16.87
N THR A 339 4.36 -11.12 -17.24
CA THR A 339 3.34 -10.91 -18.29
C THR A 339 1.95 -10.65 -17.73
N ILE A 340 1.77 -10.70 -16.40
CA ILE A 340 0.53 -10.32 -15.73
C ILE A 340 0.01 -8.98 -16.25
N GLU A 341 -1.24 -8.98 -16.72
CA GLU A 341 -1.88 -7.81 -17.30
C GLU A 341 -1.01 -7.15 -18.39
N SER A 342 -0.29 -7.94 -19.20
CA SER A 342 0.69 -7.45 -20.17
C SER A 342 1.70 -6.49 -19.53
N SER A 343 2.31 -6.85 -18.39
CA SER A 343 3.08 -5.93 -17.53
C SER A 343 2.25 -4.73 -17.07
N GLY A 344 1.06 -5.02 -16.55
CA GLY A 344 0.25 -4.06 -15.80
C GLY A 344 0.96 -3.73 -14.49
N GLN A 345 1.53 -2.54 -14.41
CA GLN A 345 2.14 -2.03 -13.18
C GLN A 345 1.08 -1.92 -12.09
N CYS A 346 1.39 -2.02 -10.80
CA CYS A 346 2.71 -1.94 -10.19
C CYS A 346 3.31 -3.28 -9.76
N THR A 347 2.62 -4.42 -9.89
CA THR A 347 3.06 -5.73 -9.33
C THR A 347 3.74 -6.67 -10.33
N ALA A 348 3.79 -6.27 -11.61
CA ALA A 348 4.51 -7.01 -12.64
C ALA A 348 6.00 -7.10 -12.31
N LEU A 349 6.59 -8.27 -12.60
CA LEU A 349 8.00 -8.55 -12.40
C LEU A 349 8.87 -7.63 -13.26
N ARG A 350 9.89 -7.03 -12.64
CA ARG A 350 10.88 -6.23 -13.36
C ARG A 350 12.28 -6.85 -13.28
N HIS A 351 12.60 -7.52 -12.19
CA HIS A 351 13.95 -8.04 -11.92
C HIS A 351 13.93 -9.50 -11.46
N VAL A 352 14.86 -10.29 -11.98
CA VAL A 352 15.13 -11.66 -11.54
C VAL A 352 16.58 -11.75 -11.09
N VAL A 353 16.81 -12.23 -9.88
CA VAL A 353 18.12 -12.73 -9.44
C VAL A 353 18.15 -14.22 -9.75
N ALA A 354 19.08 -14.63 -10.61
CA ALA A 354 19.20 -15.99 -11.13
C ALA A 354 20.59 -16.58 -10.85
N PRO A 355 20.74 -17.93 -10.87
CA PRO A 355 22.03 -18.58 -10.67
C PRO A 355 23.10 -18.10 -11.66
N ILE A 356 24.37 -18.19 -11.24
CA ILE A 356 25.50 -18.01 -12.15
C ILE A 356 25.36 -18.96 -13.35
N GLY A 357 25.60 -18.42 -14.54
CA GLY A 357 25.53 -19.17 -15.79
C GLY A 357 24.20 -19.04 -16.54
N THR A 358 23.16 -18.41 -15.97
CA THR A 358 21.98 -18.03 -16.75
C THR A 358 22.35 -17.09 -17.90
N THR A 359 21.97 -17.46 -19.12
CA THR A 359 22.36 -16.77 -20.37
C THR A 359 21.20 -16.04 -21.04
N GLU A 360 21.50 -15.19 -22.03
CA GLU A 360 20.46 -14.59 -22.88
C GLU A 360 19.61 -15.62 -23.64
N GLN A 361 20.19 -16.77 -23.98
CA GLN A 361 19.47 -17.83 -24.69
C GLN A 361 18.42 -18.47 -23.78
N ASP A 362 18.73 -18.62 -22.49
CA ASP A 362 17.80 -19.16 -21.51
C ASP A 362 16.58 -18.25 -21.32
N VAL A 363 16.82 -16.93 -21.32
CA VAL A 363 15.75 -15.91 -21.23
C VAL A 363 14.95 -15.82 -22.52
N GLU A 364 15.58 -15.93 -23.70
CA GLU A 364 14.86 -15.99 -24.98
C GLU A 364 13.90 -17.18 -25.02
N VAL A 365 14.36 -18.37 -24.61
CA VAL A 365 13.50 -19.57 -24.57
C VAL A 365 12.37 -19.40 -23.56
N LEU A 366 12.62 -18.83 -22.38
CA LEU A 366 11.60 -18.54 -21.37
C LEU A 366 10.46 -17.66 -21.93
N LEU A 367 10.81 -16.55 -22.57
CA LEU A 367 9.84 -15.58 -23.07
C LEU A 367 9.15 -16.04 -24.36
N GLY A 368 9.77 -16.96 -25.12
CA GLY A 368 9.22 -17.53 -26.34
C GLY A 368 7.88 -18.26 -26.18
N ASP A 369 7.59 -18.75 -24.98
CA ASP A 369 6.33 -19.45 -24.64
C ASP A 369 5.21 -18.49 -24.20
N THR A 370 5.43 -17.18 -24.24
CA THR A 370 4.43 -16.20 -23.81
C THR A 370 3.28 -16.10 -24.81
N LYS A 371 2.06 -16.14 -24.29
CA LYS A 371 0.84 -16.01 -25.09
C LYS A 371 0.62 -14.55 -25.52
N SER A 372 0.25 -14.38 -26.78
CA SER A 372 -0.20 -13.10 -27.32
C SER A 372 -1.70 -13.12 -27.52
N ILE A 373 -2.37 -12.00 -27.23
CA ILE A 373 -3.82 -11.86 -27.40
C ILE A 373 -4.15 -10.52 -28.03
N ALA A 374 -5.21 -10.47 -28.85
CA ALA A 374 -5.50 -9.25 -29.61
C ALA A 374 -6.24 -8.20 -28.78
N THR A 375 -7.13 -8.63 -27.88
CA THR A 375 -8.02 -7.73 -27.12
C THR A 375 -8.29 -8.24 -25.71
N ALA A 376 -8.66 -7.32 -24.82
CA ALA A 376 -9.06 -7.66 -23.46
C ALA A 376 -10.38 -8.47 -23.38
N ASP A 377 -11.31 -8.28 -24.31
CA ASP A 377 -12.54 -9.09 -24.42
C ASP A 377 -12.21 -10.57 -24.67
N GLU A 378 -11.28 -10.82 -25.58
CA GLU A 378 -10.78 -12.17 -25.84
C GLU A 378 -10.12 -12.78 -24.58
N ALA A 379 -9.33 -11.98 -23.85
CA ALA A 379 -8.67 -12.42 -22.61
C ALA A 379 -9.67 -12.84 -21.55
N LEU A 380 -10.70 -12.03 -21.30
CA LEU A 380 -11.77 -12.31 -20.35
C LEU A 380 -12.50 -13.62 -20.70
N ARG A 381 -12.87 -13.80 -21.98
CA ARG A 381 -13.58 -15.01 -22.43
C ARG A 381 -12.73 -16.26 -22.24
N GLN A 382 -11.43 -16.17 -22.50
CA GLN A 382 -10.47 -17.26 -22.31
C GLN A 382 -10.02 -17.44 -20.86
N GLY A 383 -10.38 -16.55 -19.94
CA GLY A 383 -9.87 -16.56 -18.56
C GLY A 383 -8.35 -16.39 -18.49
N SER A 384 -7.81 -15.55 -19.39
CA SER A 384 -6.36 -15.30 -19.50
C SER A 384 -6.00 -13.98 -18.81
N PHE A 385 -4.92 -14.02 -18.03
CA PHE A 385 -4.48 -12.90 -17.18
C PHE A 385 -3.00 -12.50 -17.40
N ASP A 386 -2.24 -13.35 -18.08
CA ASP A 386 -0.79 -13.26 -18.24
C ASP A 386 -0.37 -13.16 -19.72
N CYS A 387 -1.23 -12.58 -20.56
CA CYS A 387 -0.99 -12.42 -22.00
C CYS A 387 -0.34 -11.09 -22.34
N ILE A 388 0.25 -11.01 -23.54
CA ILE A 388 0.81 -9.78 -24.11
C ILE A 388 -0.08 -9.27 -25.25
N PHE A 389 -0.31 -7.95 -25.27
CA PHE A 389 -0.91 -7.29 -26.44
C PHE A 389 0.16 -7.00 -27.50
N PRO A 390 0.08 -7.57 -28.71
CA PRO A 390 1.08 -7.34 -29.74
C PRO A 390 1.03 -5.88 -30.24
N ASN A 391 2.19 -5.26 -30.44
CA ASN A 391 2.34 -3.92 -31.04
C ASN A 391 1.64 -2.79 -30.27
N HIS A 392 1.43 -2.94 -28.96
CA HIS A 392 0.81 -1.89 -28.16
C HIS A 392 1.72 -0.66 -28.01
N LYS A 393 1.14 0.55 -27.91
CA LYS A 393 1.92 1.81 -27.86
C LYS A 393 2.54 2.12 -26.49
N GLY A 394 2.03 1.52 -25.40
CA GLY A 394 2.66 1.47 -24.07
C GLY A 394 3.38 2.74 -23.59
N SER A 395 4.47 2.55 -22.82
CA SER A 395 5.39 3.65 -22.48
C SER A 395 6.26 4.03 -23.69
N ALA A 396 6.46 5.35 -23.85
CA ALA A 396 7.37 5.93 -24.83
C ALA A 396 8.30 6.96 -24.16
N PRO A 397 9.62 6.93 -24.41
CA PRO A 397 10.33 5.94 -25.21
C PRO A 397 10.28 4.53 -24.57
N GLY A 398 10.35 3.49 -25.40
CA GLY A 398 10.40 2.11 -24.94
C GLY A 398 11.81 1.68 -24.50
N PRO A 399 11.99 0.42 -24.05
CA PRO A 399 13.30 -0.12 -23.71
C PRO A 399 14.26 -0.05 -24.92
N SER A 400 15.44 0.57 -24.73
CA SER A 400 16.43 0.81 -25.79
C SER A 400 17.61 -0.17 -25.74
N ALA A 401 18.10 -0.54 -26.94
CA ALA A 401 19.36 -1.27 -27.09
C ALA A 401 20.57 -0.50 -26.53
N ASP A 402 20.52 0.83 -26.50
CA ASP A 402 21.57 1.68 -25.90
C ASP A 402 21.71 1.43 -24.39
N ASN A 403 20.60 1.04 -23.74
CA ASN A 403 20.56 0.64 -22.35
C ASN A 403 20.85 -0.87 -22.17
N GLY A 404 21.28 -1.56 -23.22
CA GLY A 404 21.59 -2.99 -23.22
C GLY A 404 20.38 -3.92 -23.26
N TYR A 405 19.18 -3.42 -23.59
CA TYR A 405 18.01 -4.28 -23.76
C TYR A 405 18.03 -4.96 -25.12
N LYS A 406 17.73 -6.25 -25.11
CA LYS A 406 17.46 -7.05 -26.29
C LYS A 406 15.97 -7.25 -26.45
N ARG A 407 15.49 -7.03 -27.66
CA ARG A 407 14.11 -7.29 -28.05
C ARG A 407 13.97 -8.77 -28.42
N HIS A 408 13.00 -9.47 -27.83
CA HIS A 408 12.70 -10.86 -28.18
C HIS A 408 12.25 -10.95 -29.64
N ALA A 409 12.66 -11.99 -30.38
CA ALA A 409 12.48 -12.05 -31.83
C ALA A 409 11.00 -12.20 -32.27
N LYS A 410 10.16 -12.83 -31.43
CA LYS A 410 8.78 -13.21 -31.78
C LYS A 410 7.68 -12.61 -30.91
N VAL A 411 8.04 -12.03 -29.77
CA VAL A 411 7.09 -11.63 -28.71
C VAL A 411 7.38 -10.18 -28.35
N ASP A 412 6.34 -9.41 -27.99
CA ASP A 412 6.47 -8.02 -27.56
C ASP A 412 7.03 -7.92 -26.12
N ALA A 413 8.25 -8.43 -25.94
CA ALA A 413 8.98 -8.46 -24.68
C ALA A 413 10.45 -8.04 -24.89
N SER A 414 11.06 -7.47 -23.86
CA SER A 414 12.46 -7.07 -23.88
C SER A 414 13.16 -7.54 -22.61
N TYR A 415 14.45 -7.80 -22.71
CA TYR A 415 15.19 -8.33 -21.57
C TYR A 415 16.65 -7.93 -21.62
N ARG A 416 17.33 -8.04 -20.49
CA ARG A 416 18.77 -7.85 -20.39
C ARG A 416 19.33 -8.81 -19.35
N VAL A 417 20.42 -9.49 -19.69
CA VAL A 417 21.15 -10.34 -18.74
C VAL A 417 22.40 -9.61 -18.26
N LEU A 418 22.53 -9.49 -16.95
CA LEU A 418 23.61 -8.82 -16.25
C LEU A 418 24.48 -9.90 -15.59
N ALA A 419 25.62 -10.18 -16.23
CA ALA A 419 26.60 -11.11 -15.69
C ALA A 419 27.29 -10.49 -14.46
N ASP A 420 27.24 -11.21 -13.34
CA ASP A 420 27.92 -10.87 -12.10
C ASP A 420 27.66 -9.43 -11.60
N ARG A 421 26.42 -8.94 -11.72
CA ARG A 421 26.00 -7.66 -11.10
C ARG A 421 24.49 -7.51 -10.99
N LEU A 422 24.08 -6.68 -10.03
CA LEU A 422 22.72 -6.17 -9.93
C LEU A 422 22.45 -5.06 -10.96
N PRO A 423 21.17 -4.77 -11.28
CA PRO A 423 20.83 -3.63 -12.13
C PRO A 423 21.19 -2.31 -11.43
N PRO A 424 21.35 -1.22 -12.19
CA PRO A 424 21.48 0.10 -11.59
C PRO A 424 20.26 0.43 -10.72
N ASN A 425 20.44 1.32 -9.75
CA ASN A 425 19.34 1.89 -8.99
C ASN A 425 18.39 2.67 -9.92
N GLU A 426 17.16 2.87 -9.47
CA GLU A 426 16.13 3.63 -10.20
C GLU A 426 15.82 3.01 -11.58
N ILE A 427 15.65 1.67 -11.61
CA ILE A 427 15.26 0.96 -12.83
C ILE A 427 14.02 1.61 -13.44
N GLU A 428 14.09 1.88 -14.75
CA GLU A 428 12.96 2.40 -15.50
C GLU A 428 11.82 1.37 -15.56
N GLU A 429 10.64 1.85 -15.21
CA GLU A 429 9.40 1.11 -15.17
C GLU A 429 8.62 1.36 -16.46
N TYR A 430 8.46 0.33 -17.30
CA TYR A 430 7.76 0.47 -18.58
C TYR A 430 6.30 -0.01 -18.49
N TRP A 431 5.36 0.92 -18.45
CA TRP A 431 3.93 0.61 -18.40
C TRP A 431 3.47 -0.16 -19.64
N ARG A 432 2.80 -1.30 -19.39
CA ARG A 432 2.28 -2.28 -20.36
C ARG A 432 3.33 -2.97 -21.23
N LYS A 433 4.63 -2.67 -21.06
CA LYS A 433 5.72 -3.27 -21.84
C LYS A 433 6.39 -4.35 -20.98
N VAL A 434 6.45 -5.58 -21.49
CA VAL A 434 7.13 -6.67 -20.78
C VAL A 434 8.64 -6.47 -20.85
N VAL A 435 9.24 -6.11 -19.73
CA VAL A 435 10.70 -5.90 -19.62
C VAL A 435 11.25 -6.60 -18.38
N VAL A 436 12.26 -7.46 -18.56
CA VAL A 436 12.88 -8.22 -17.45
C VAL A 436 14.39 -8.03 -17.42
N ASP A 437 14.90 -7.58 -16.27
CA ASP A 437 16.33 -7.57 -15.98
C ASP A 437 16.69 -8.86 -15.25
N VAL A 438 17.72 -9.57 -15.69
CA VAL A 438 18.18 -10.81 -15.07
C VAL A 438 19.60 -10.62 -14.55
N SER A 439 19.79 -10.68 -13.24
CA SER A 439 21.11 -10.69 -12.60
C SER A 439 21.56 -12.13 -12.39
N ALA A 440 22.54 -12.58 -13.18
CA ALA A 440 23.16 -13.89 -13.03
C ALA A 440 24.29 -13.79 -11.99
N ILE A 441 23.96 -14.01 -10.71
CA ILE A 441 24.86 -13.86 -9.56
C ILE A 441 24.72 -15.04 -8.60
N ASP A 442 25.73 -15.28 -7.77
CA ASP A 442 25.57 -16.15 -6.60
C ASP A 442 24.97 -15.34 -5.45
N VAL A 443 23.69 -15.56 -5.19
CA VAL A 443 22.97 -14.85 -4.13
C VAL A 443 23.52 -15.16 -2.73
N LYS A 444 24.12 -16.33 -2.50
CA LYS A 444 24.68 -16.68 -1.18
C LYS A 444 25.97 -15.89 -0.93
N GLU A 445 26.79 -15.71 -1.96
CA GLU A 445 28.04 -14.94 -1.87
C GLU A 445 27.80 -13.42 -1.90
N ARG A 446 26.72 -12.96 -2.55
CA ARG A 446 26.41 -11.52 -2.73
C ARG A 446 25.14 -11.07 -2.01
N LEU A 447 24.82 -11.72 -0.91
CA LEU A 447 23.61 -11.47 -0.16
C LEU A 447 23.52 -10.03 0.37
N ASP A 448 24.61 -9.51 0.95
CA ASP A 448 24.65 -8.16 1.51
C ASP A 448 24.42 -7.09 0.44
N GLU A 449 24.96 -7.29 -0.76
CA GLU A 449 24.73 -6.37 -1.87
C GLU A 449 23.28 -6.41 -2.37
N LEU A 450 22.67 -7.59 -2.42
CA LEU A 450 21.26 -7.72 -2.75
C LEU A 450 20.38 -7.02 -1.69
N ILE A 451 20.71 -7.19 -0.40
CA ILE A 451 20.03 -6.51 0.71
C ILE A 451 20.12 -4.99 0.52
N ASP A 452 21.31 -4.46 0.24
CA ASP A 452 21.54 -3.04 0.01
C ASP A 452 20.74 -2.52 -1.18
N TRP A 453 20.72 -3.29 -2.27
CA TRP A 453 19.96 -2.95 -3.46
C TRP A 453 18.44 -2.94 -3.19
N LEU A 454 17.93 -3.94 -2.47
CA LEU A 454 16.51 -4.04 -2.08
C LEU A 454 16.11 -2.89 -1.15
N ASN A 455 16.96 -2.49 -0.20
CA ASN A 455 16.70 -1.36 0.67
C ASN A 455 16.77 -0.01 -0.05
N THR A 456 17.60 0.09 -1.10
CA THR A 456 17.71 1.29 -1.94
C THR A 456 16.50 1.46 -2.85
N ASN A 457 16.12 0.38 -3.56
CA ASN A 457 15.10 0.43 -4.59
C ASN A 457 13.69 0.13 -4.07
N GLN A 458 13.55 -0.55 -2.93
CA GLN A 458 12.30 -0.97 -2.29
C GLN A 458 11.27 -1.47 -3.30
N PRO A 459 11.44 -2.69 -3.87
CA PRO A 459 10.36 -3.32 -4.63
C PRO A 459 9.09 -3.44 -3.79
N ILE A 460 7.93 -3.47 -4.47
CA ILE A 460 6.66 -3.70 -3.77
C ILE A 460 6.63 -5.13 -3.24
N SER A 461 7.00 -6.08 -4.10
CA SER A 461 7.05 -7.51 -3.78
C SER A 461 8.43 -8.12 -4.00
N LEU A 462 8.81 -9.02 -3.10
CA LEU A 462 9.93 -9.93 -3.25
C LEU A 462 9.44 -11.39 -3.15
N GLY A 463 9.68 -12.18 -4.18
CA GLY A 463 9.45 -13.63 -4.14
C GLY A 463 10.76 -14.40 -4.12
N VAL A 464 10.83 -15.49 -3.37
CA VAL A 464 12.03 -16.33 -3.22
C VAL A 464 11.71 -17.78 -3.55
N ASN A 465 12.45 -18.37 -4.49
CA ASN A 465 12.32 -19.74 -4.95
C ASN A 465 13.69 -20.45 -4.94
N GLY A 466 13.93 -21.28 -3.93
CA GLY A 466 15.12 -22.12 -3.79
C GLY A 466 15.03 -23.43 -4.61
N LYS A 467 16.13 -24.20 -4.66
CA LYS A 467 16.10 -25.57 -5.24
C LYS A 467 15.31 -26.53 -4.36
N THR A 468 15.21 -26.19 -3.08
CA THR A 468 14.39 -26.90 -2.09
C THR A 468 13.57 -25.89 -1.29
N ARG A 469 12.52 -26.37 -0.60
CA ARG A 469 11.74 -25.54 0.33
C ARG A 469 12.62 -24.97 1.45
N GLU A 470 13.55 -25.75 1.99
CA GLU A 470 14.44 -25.28 3.06
C GLU A 470 15.32 -24.11 2.62
N GLU A 471 15.96 -24.22 1.44
CA GLU A 471 16.77 -23.12 0.90
C GLU A 471 15.93 -21.86 0.63
N SER A 472 14.66 -22.04 0.22
CA SER A 472 13.73 -20.93 0.04
C SER A 472 13.44 -20.22 1.37
N MET A 473 13.21 -20.99 2.44
CA MET A 473 12.95 -20.46 3.78
C MET A 473 14.17 -19.75 4.37
N GLU A 474 15.35 -20.38 4.31
CA GLU A 474 16.58 -19.80 4.84
C GLU A 474 16.90 -18.45 4.21
N LEU A 475 16.90 -18.38 2.87
CA LEU A 475 17.16 -17.12 2.17
C LEU A 475 16.02 -16.12 2.38
N GLY A 476 14.77 -16.57 2.29
CA GLY A 476 13.60 -15.70 2.43
C GLY A 476 13.53 -15.02 3.80
N PHE A 477 13.77 -15.75 4.88
CA PHE A 477 13.84 -15.17 6.23
C PHE A 477 15.00 -14.20 6.39
N ARG A 478 16.16 -14.52 5.81
CA ARG A 478 17.31 -13.62 5.88
C ARG A 478 17.06 -12.30 5.14
N LEU A 479 16.46 -12.35 3.94
CA LEU A 479 16.07 -11.16 3.20
C LEU A 479 14.97 -10.37 3.94
N TRP A 480 14.02 -11.06 4.58
CA TRP A 480 12.97 -10.42 5.38
C TRP A 480 13.51 -9.61 6.56
N GLU A 481 14.44 -10.17 7.34
CA GLU A 481 15.00 -9.47 8.51
C GLU A 481 15.76 -8.20 8.12
N TYR A 482 16.51 -8.26 7.02
CA TYR A 482 17.45 -7.23 6.59
C TYR A 482 16.89 -6.26 5.55
N THR A 483 15.59 -6.36 5.20
CA THR A 483 14.96 -5.43 4.25
C THR A 483 13.71 -4.75 4.82
N GLY A 484 13.33 -3.60 4.25
CA GLY A 484 12.17 -2.81 4.68
C GLY A 484 10.89 -3.06 3.89
N LEU A 485 10.83 -4.19 3.16
CA LEU A 485 9.81 -4.53 2.18
C LEU A 485 8.49 -4.93 2.82
N VAL A 486 7.41 -4.85 2.03
CA VAL A 486 6.05 -5.00 2.54
C VAL A 486 5.43 -6.33 2.15
N VAL A 487 5.70 -6.81 0.93
CA VAL A 487 5.16 -8.06 0.43
C VAL A 487 6.31 -9.02 0.20
N ASN A 488 6.41 -10.06 1.03
CA ASN A 488 7.42 -11.11 0.87
C ASN A 488 6.74 -12.46 0.71
N THR A 489 7.15 -13.21 -0.32
CA THR A 489 6.60 -14.53 -0.61
C THR A 489 7.73 -15.56 -0.68
N ILE A 490 7.65 -16.59 0.14
CA ILE A 490 8.54 -17.75 0.09
C ILE A 490 7.80 -18.87 -0.66
N GLY A 491 8.40 -19.29 -1.77
CA GLY A 491 7.91 -20.37 -2.59
C GLY A 491 8.59 -21.69 -2.29
N SER A 492 8.26 -22.68 -3.10
CA SER A 492 8.96 -23.96 -3.19
C SER A 492 9.05 -24.40 -4.66
N PRO A 493 9.86 -25.42 -4.99
CA PRO A 493 9.93 -25.95 -6.36
C PRO A 493 8.57 -26.40 -6.92
N ASP A 494 7.66 -26.87 -6.06
CA ASP A 494 6.32 -27.34 -6.45
C ASP A 494 5.28 -26.22 -6.43
N TYR A 495 5.47 -25.22 -5.56
CA TYR A 495 4.57 -24.08 -5.38
C TYR A 495 5.39 -22.79 -5.41
N PRO A 496 5.86 -22.35 -6.59
CA PRO A 496 6.74 -21.19 -6.68
C PRO A 496 6.03 -19.89 -6.28
N ALA A 497 6.78 -19.01 -5.62
CA ALA A 497 6.41 -17.64 -5.35
C ALA A 497 6.34 -16.82 -6.65
N LEU A 498 5.38 -15.90 -6.68
CA LEU A 498 5.20 -14.91 -7.75
C LEU A 498 5.39 -13.50 -7.19
N SER A 499 5.66 -12.51 -8.06
CA SER A 499 5.64 -11.11 -7.65
C SER A 499 4.21 -10.57 -7.42
N CYS A 500 3.22 -11.17 -8.07
CA CYS A 500 1.84 -10.70 -8.11
C CYS A 500 0.91 -11.50 -7.18
N GLN A 501 1.10 -11.37 -5.87
CA GLN A 501 0.46 -12.33 -4.96
C GLN A 501 -0.16 -11.74 -3.70
N ALA A 502 -0.22 -10.41 -3.49
CA ALA A 502 -0.89 -9.87 -2.32
C ALA A 502 -2.42 -10.08 -2.41
N ARG A 503 -3.01 -10.73 -1.40
CA ARG A 503 -4.46 -10.88 -1.23
C ARG A 503 -4.92 -10.15 0.04
N PRO A 504 -5.15 -8.82 -0.01
CA PRO A 504 -5.52 -8.02 1.15
C PRO A 504 -6.68 -8.61 1.97
N GLN A 505 -7.57 -9.36 1.33
CA GLN A 505 -8.73 -10.01 1.92
C GLN A 505 -8.42 -11.17 2.88
N GLU A 506 -7.26 -11.83 2.76
CA GLU A 506 -6.89 -13.01 3.57
C GLU A 506 -6.03 -12.63 4.78
N GLY A 507 -6.06 -11.36 5.22
CA GLY A 507 -5.15 -10.84 6.24
C GLY A 507 -3.73 -10.61 5.71
N GLU A 508 -3.52 -10.74 4.40
CA GLU A 508 -2.34 -10.15 3.77
C GLU A 508 -2.51 -8.63 3.71
N VAL A 509 -1.41 -7.93 3.51
CA VAL A 509 -1.38 -6.48 3.56
C VAL A 509 -0.71 -6.01 2.29
N PHE A 510 -1.39 -5.17 1.54
CA PHE A 510 -0.81 -4.54 0.35
C PHE A 510 -0.41 -3.10 0.67
N GLY A 511 0.65 -2.64 0.03
CA GLY A 511 1.05 -1.25 0.14
C GLY A 511 2.20 -0.96 -0.80
N GLU A 512 2.01 0.09 -1.59
CA GLU A 512 2.97 0.59 -2.55
C GLU A 512 3.72 1.74 -1.91
N PHE A 513 4.86 1.42 -1.28
CA PHE A 513 5.60 2.41 -0.51
C PHE A 513 6.81 2.90 -1.29
N PRO A 514 7.00 4.23 -1.38
CA PRO A 514 8.26 4.77 -1.83
C PRO A 514 9.40 4.34 -0.89
N PRO A 515 10.67 4.39 -1.35
CA PRO A 515 11.81 4.13 -0.49
C PRO A 515 11.72 4.95 0.80
N ARG A 516 11.74 4.28 1.97
CA ARG A 516 11.53 4.93 3.29
C ARG A 516 12.36 6.19 3.51
N ARG A 517 13.65 6.13 3.17
CA ARG A 517 14.59 7.26 3.28
C ARG A 517 14.21 8.47 2.41
N LEU A 518 13.34 8.27 1.42
CA LEU A 518 12.86 9.26 0.47
C LEU A 518 11.34 9.49 0.60
N LEU A 519 10.69 8.97 1.65
CA LEU A 519 9.23 8.94 1.74
C LEU A 519 8.61 10.34 1.57
N GLU A 520 9.17 11.34 2.23
CA GLU A 520 8.71 12.73 2.19
C GLU A 520 8.75 13.38 0.80
N ARG A 521 9.64 12.87 -0.08
CA ARG A 521 9.75 13.30 -1.49
C ARG A 521 8.51 12.94 -2.30
N TYR A 522 7.79 11.88 -1.91
CA TYR A 522 6.75 11.28 -2.72
C TYR A 522 5.37 11.30 -2.05
N THR A 523 5.32 11.17 -0.73
CA THR A 523 4.05 11.04 0.00
C THR A 523 4.13 11.62 1.40
N LYS A 524 3.00 12.14 1.88
CA LYS A 524 2.79 12.56 3.26
C LYS A 524 2.74 11.35 4.20
N TYR A 525 2.02 10.30 3.80
CA TYR A 525 1.90 9.06 4.56
C TYR A 525 2.03 7.83 3.66
N PRO A 526 2.74 6.80 4.12
CA PRO A 526 2.69 5.48 3.50
C PRO A 526 1.25 4.92 3.58
N VAL A 527 0.78 4.32 2.48
CA VAL A 527 -0.58 3.79 2.35
C VAL A 527 -0.64 2.27 2.50
N VAL A 528 -1.43 1.81 3.47
CA VAL A 528 -1.66 0.38 3.78
C VAL A 528 -3.03 -0.05 3.28
N VAL A 529 -3.17 -1.28 2.80
CA VAL A 529 -4.42 -1.86 2.32
C VAL A 529 -4.65 -3.24 2.98
N PRO A 530 -5.84 -3.48 3.57
CA PRO A 530 -6.96 -2.54 3.71
C PRO A 530 -6.70 -1.44 4.77
N SER A 531 -7.33 -0.28 4.62
CA SER A 531 -7.30 0.79 5.63
C SER A 531 -8.50 1.71 5.51
N ALA A 532 -8.94 2.34 6.61
CA ALA A 532 -9.91 3.44 6.51
C ALA A 532 -9.28 4.69 5.85
N THR A 533 -9.59 4.96 4.58
CA THR A 533 -9.10 6.16 3.88
C THR A 533 -9.39 7.47 4.60
N PRO A 534 -10.58 7.70 5.20
CA PRO A 534 -10.85 8.90 5.99
C PRO A 534 -9.88 9.14 7.16
N ALA A 535 -9.20 8.10 7.67
CA ALA A 535 -8.23 8.24 8.74
C ALA A 535 -6.99 9.05 8.33
N TYR A 536 -6.68 9.14 7.04
CA TYR A 536 -5.58 9.96 6.53
C TYR A 536 -5.95 11.45 6.52
N ASP A 537 -7.24 11.79 6.58
CA ASP A 537 -7.78 13.13 6.75
C ASP A 537 -8.19 13.42 8.21
N ALA A 538 -7.83 12.55 9.17
CA ALA A 538 -8.17 12.69 10.58
C ALA A 538 -6.99 13.11 11.47
N SER A 539 -7.29 13.78 12.58
CA SER A 539 -6.32 14.14 13.63
C SER A 539 -6.92 13.95 15.03
N TYR A 540 -6.07 13.72 16.03
CA TYR A 540 -6.55 13.65 17.42
C TYR A 540 -6.97 15.03 17.91
N THR A 541 -8.04 15.09 18.70
CA THR A 541 -8.47 16.36 19.29
C THR A 541 -7.52 16.77 20.43
N ASN A 542 -7.27 18.07 20.55
CA ASN A 542 -6.42 18.61 21.62
C ASN A 542 -6.96 18.27 23.02
N GLU A 543 -8.29 18.24 23.18
CA GLU A 543 -8.94 17.87 24.44
C GLU A 543 -8.62 16.43 24.83
N TYR A 544 -8.81 15.49 23.90
CA TYR A 544 -8.48 14.10 24.11
C TYR A 544 -7.02 13.89 24.48
N LEU A 545 -6.09 14.53 23.75
CA LEU A 545 -4.65 14.40 24.04
C LEU A 545 -4.30 14.93 25.42
N ARG A 546 -4.79 16.11 25.82
CA ARG A 546 -4.58 16.61 27.19
C ARG A 546 -5.16 15.68 28.25
N GLN A 547 -6.28 15.02 27.98
CA GLN A 547 -6.82 14.01 28.89
C GLN A 547 -5.89 12.79 28.99
N GLN A 548 -5.40 12.28 27.85
CA GLN A 548 -4.43 11.17 27.86
C GLN A 548 -3.13 11.55 28.57
N GLY A 549 -2.67 12.80 28.45
CA GLY A 549 -1.44 13.30 29.07
C GLY A 549 -1.45 13.27 30.61
N LYS A 550 -2.64 13.19 31.23
CA LYS A 550 -2.79 13.01 32.68
C LYS A 550 -2.58 11.56 33.14
N THR A 551 -2.49 10.61 32.21
CA THR A 551 -2.28 9.19 32.51
C THR A 551 -0.87 8.98 33.01
N LYS A 552 -0.74 8.36 34.19
CA LYS A 552 0.57 7.98 34.73
C LYS A 552 1.00 6.64 34.13
N ALA A 553 2.20 6.60 33.56
CA ALA A 553 2.88 5.37 33.21
C ALA A 553 3.95 5.06 34.28
N ALA A 554 4.27 3.78 34.48
CA ALA A 554 5.32 3.35 35.40
C ALA A 554 6.63 3.08 34.64
N GLY A 555 7.72 2.93 35.39
CA GLY A 555 9.01 2.47 34.87
C GLY A 555 9.62 3.41 33.82
N LYS A 556 10.27 2.80 32.83
CA LYS A 556 11.03 3.48 31.77
C LYS A 556 10.15 4.49 31.00
N VAL A 557 8.92 4.11 30.66
CA VAL A 557 7.95 4.95 29.94
C VAL A 557 7.48 6.13 30.79
N GLY A 558 7.19 5.90 32.08
CA GLY A 558 6.85 6.98 33.01
C GLY A 558 7.94 8.04 33.09
N SER A 559 9.19 7.59 33.27
CA SER A 559 10.34 8.48 33.32
C SER A 559 10.52 9.28 32.03
N PHE A 560 10.31 8.69 30.85
CA PHE A 560 10.35 9.41 29.57
C PHE A 560 9.33 10.54 29.54
N LEU A 561 8.07 10.24 29.86
CA LEU A 561 6.96 11.20 29.78
C LEU A 561 7.13 12.37 30.77
N GLU A 562 7.73 12.15 31.93
CA GLU A 562 7.99 13.21 32.92
C GLU A 562 8.87 14.36 32.40
N ASN A 563 9.69 14.12 31.37
CA ASN A 563 10.55 15.15 30.77
C ASN A 563 9.83 15.98 29.68
N LEU A 564 8.56 15.68 29.38
CA LEU A 564 7.76 16.39 28.38
C LEU A 564 6.96 17.52 29.02
N SER A 565 6.97 18.68 28.35
CA SER A 565 6.38 19.91 28.88
C SER A 565 4.98 20.19 28.32
N ASP A 566 4.71 19.82 27.05
CA ASP A 566 3.38 19.94 26.45
C ASP A 566 2.51 18.71 26.77
N ASP A 567 1.42 18.93 27.50
CA ASP A 567 0.42 17.91 27.85
C ASP A 567 -0.19 17.20 26.63
N LYS A 568 -0.31 17.87 25.48
CA LYS A 568 -0.81 17.25 24.24
C LYS A 568 0.22 16.28 23.68
N VAL A 569 1.49 16.66 23.67
CA VAL A 569 2.60 15.80 23.21
C VAL A 569 2.72 14.59 24.13
N LYS A 570 2.70 14.81 25.45
CA LYS A 570 2.64 13.73 26.44
C LYS A 570 1.46 12.80 26.18
N GLY A 571 0.27 13.35 25.95
CA GLY A 571 -0.93 12.59 25.61
C GLY A 571 -0.83 11.80 24.30
N TYR A 572 -0.15 12.36 23.31
CA TYR A 572 0.12 11.67 22.06
C TYR A 572 1.08 10.49 22.25
N CYS A 573 2.17 10.67 23.01
CA CYS A 573 3.08 9.58 23.39
C CYS A 573 2.37 8.49 24.20
N VAL A 574 1.43 8.84 25.10
CA VAL A 574 0.58 7.85 25.79
C VAL A 574 -0.31 7.10 24.79
N THR A 575 -0.85 7.78 23.79
CA THR A 575 -1.68 7.16 22.75
C THR A 575 -0.85 6.23 21.86
N LEU A 576 0.38 6.62 21.51
CA LEU A 576 1.35 5.77 20.82
C LEU A 576 1.68 4.53 21.64
N TYR A 577 1.97 4.69 22.94
CA TYR A 577 2.27 3.58 23.84
C TYR A 577 1.14 2.54 23.89
N GLN A 578 -0.10 3.02 24.05
CA GLN A 578 -1.27 2.14 24.09
C GLN A 578 -1.49 1.41 22.76
N TYR A 579 -1.28 2.09 21.63
CA TYR A 579 -1.36 1.46 20.32
C TYR A 579 -0.27 0.38 20.14
N LEU A 580 0.99 0.70 20.45
CA LEU A 580 2.10 -0.25 20.34
C LEU A 580 1.85 -1.47 21.23
N LEU A 581 1.44 -1.27 22.49
CA LEU A 581 1.08 -2.37 23.39
C LEU A 581 0.03 -3.32 22.81
N ASP A 582 -1.07 -2.79 22.25
CA ASP A 582 -2.13 -3.61 21.65
C ASP A 582 -1.65 -4.29 20.36
N ALA A 583 -0.94 -3.55 19.50
CA ALA A 583 -0.47 -4.05 18.22
C ALA A 583 0.57 -5.17 18.37
N THR A 584 1.44 -5.07 19.38
CA THR A 584 2.53 -6.03 19.65
C THR A 584 2.16 -7.13 20.64
N MET A 585 0.96 -7.13 21.23
CA MET A 585 0.54 -8.16 22.20
C MET A 585 0.55 -9.57 21.57
N GLU A 586 0.11 -9.66 20.33
CA GLU A 586 0.17 -10.84 19.47
C GLU A 586 0.77 -10.37 18.14
N ASN A 587 2.10 -10.43 18.02
CA ASN A 587 2.84 -9.97 16.83
C ASN A 587 3.96 -10.97 16.49
N PRO A 588 4.02 -11.47 15.24
CA PRO A 588 3.08 -11.19 14.16
C PRO A 588 1.72 -11.85 14.38
N LYS A 589 0.72 -11.38 13.63
CA LYS A 589 -0.61 -11.97 13.51
C LYS A 589 -0.62 -12.98 12.38
N ARG A 590 -1.47 -13.99 12.48
CA ARG A 590 -1.69 -14.97 11.42
C ARG A 590 -2.70 -14.42 10.39
N GLY A 591 -2.48 -14.71 9.12
CA GLY A 591 -3.45 -14.49 8.06
C GLY A 591 -4.64 -15.45 8.18
N PHE A 592 -5.72 -15.12 7.48
CA PHE A 592 -6.98 -15.87 7.46
C PHE A 592 -7.15 -16.72 6.20
N GLY A 593 -6.19 -16.64 5.27
CA GLY A 593 -6.17 -17.40 4.02
C GLY A 593 -6.07 -18.91 4.21
N THR A 594 -6.73 -19.65 3.32
CA THR A 594 -6.66 -21.13 3.26
C THR A 594 -5.75 -21.61 2.14
N SER A 595 -5.53 -20.78 1.11
CA SER A 595 -4.71 -21.13 -0.06
C SER A 595 -3.20 -21.01 0.20
N ARG A 596 -2.81 -20.18 1.18
CA ARG A 596 -1.44 -19.84 1.53
C ARG A 596 -1.36 -19.52 3.02
N THR A 597 -0.15 -19.56 3.56
CA THR A 597 0.08 -19.28 4.98
C THR A 597 0.79 -17.95 5.12
N ALA A 598 0.10 -16.94 5.63
CA ALA A 598 0.65 -15.60 5.82
C ALA A 598 0.77 -15.23 7.30
N VAL A 599 1.75 -14.40 7.61
CA VAL A 599 1.82 -13.66 8.88
C VAL A 599 2.11 -12.18 8.60
N TRP A 600 1.61 -11.29 9.46
CA TRP A 600 1.66 -9.84 9.23
C TRP A 600 1.71 -9.08 10.55
N GLY A 601 2.26 -7.86 10.54
CA GLY A 601 2.38 -7.09 11.77
C GLY A 601 3.36 -5.92 11.70
N LEU A 602 3.61 -5.32 12.86
CA LEU A 602 4.59 -4.25 13.00
C LEU A 602 6.00 -4.83 13.01
N GLN A 603 6.91 -4.17 12.31
CA GLN A 603 8.29 -4.61 12.16
C GLN A 603 9.25 -3.51 12.64
N ARG A 604 10.42 -3.91 13.13
CA ARG A 604 11.53 -2.97 13.35
C ARG A 604 12.17 -2.58 12.01
N PRO A 605 12.89 -1.44 11.94
CA PRO A 605 13.72 -1.11 10.79
C PRO A 605 14.66 -2.27 10.40
N PRO A 606 15.06 -2.39 9.13
CA PRO A 606 15.94 -3.47 8.66
C PRO A 606 17.13 -3.73 9.59
N LEU A 607 17.41 -5.00 9.92
CA LEU A 607 18.53 -5.30 10.80
C LEU A 607 19.84 -4.78 10.20
N GLY A 608 20.72 -4.25 11.06
CA GLY A 608 21.98 -3.64 10.64
C GLY A 608 21.88 -2.19 10.17
N THR A 609 20.68 -1.60 10.08
CA THR A 609 20.49 -0.18 9.73
C THR A 609 20.23 0.69 10.95
N THR A 610 20.44 1.99 10.76
CA THR A 610 20.27 3.05 11.76
C THR A 610 19.24 4.07 11.30
N THR A 611 18.34 4.46 12.20
CA THR A 611 17.50 5.65 12.03
C THR A 611 18.15 6.82 12.76
N TYR A 612 18.32 7.93 12.05
CA TYR A 612 18.83 9.19 12.54
C TYR A 612 17.66 10.17 12.69
N LEU A 613 17.34 10.56 13.93
CA LEU A 613 16.36 11.62 14.20
C LEU A 613 17.11 12.91 14.43
N VAL A 614 16.94 13.88 13.53
CA VAL A 614 17.64 15.15 13.59
C VAL A 614 16.71 16.19 14.20
N CYS A 615 17.05 16.65 15.40
CA CYS A 615 16.24 17.61 16.14
C CYS A 615 17.09 18.78 16.61
N ASN A 616 16.72 19.97 16.12
CA ASN A 616 17.31 21.25 16.50
C ASN A 616 16.27 22.17 17.18
N SER A 617 15.13 21.63 17.59
CA SER A 617 14.03 22.39 18.17
C SER A 617 13.87 22.11 19.66
N SER A 618 13.00 21.17 20.04
CA SER A 618 12.68 20.89 21.44
C SER A 618 12.55 19.39 21.70
N MET A 619 12.66 19.00 22.98
CA MET A 619 12.39 17.62 23.40
C MET A 619 10.95 17.20 23.08
N ASP A 620 9.98 18.10 23.19
CA ASP A 620 8.58 17.83 22.86
C ASP A 620 8.39 17.53 21.35
N ASP A 621 9.15 18.17 20.47
CA ASP A 621 9.09 17.85 19.03
C ASP A 621 9.71 16.48 18.72
N LEU A 622 10.84 16.16 19.36
CA LEU A 622 11.54 14.88 19.18
C LEU A 622 10.76 13.70 19.78
N ALA A 623 10.04 13.94 20.87
CA ALA A 623 9.49 12.90 21.73
C ALA A 623 8.64 11.86 20.99
N PRO A 624 7.66 12.21 20.14
CA PRO A 624 6.84 11.21 19.46
C PRO A 624 7.65 10.23 18.61
N ALA A 625 8.64 10.73 17.86
CA ALA A 625 9.49 9.90 17.00
C ALA A 625 10.46 9.04 17.82
N LEU A 626 11.13 9.64 18.81
CA LEU A 626 12.07 8.92 19.66
C LEU A 626 11.38 7.84 20.51
N PHE A 627 10.15 8.13 20.96
CA PHE A 627 9.36 7.23 21.79
C PHE A 627 9.13 5.87 21.13
N LEU A 628 8.94 5.83 19.80
CA LEU A 628 8.74 4.57 19.05
C LEU A 628 9.91 3.61 19.25
N PHE A 629 11.14 4.12 19.20
CA PHE A 629 12.35 3.34 19.38
C PHE A 629 12.58 3.03 20.84
N PHE A 630 12.40 4.02 21.71
CA PHE A 630 12.66 3.89 23.14
C PHE A 630 11.76 2.85 23.85
N ALA A 631 10.50 2.71 23.39
CA ALA A 631 9.52 1.82 23.98
C ALA A 631 9.55 0.39 23.40
N THR A 632 10.42 0.10 22.42
CA THR A 632 10.41 -1.15 21.66
C THR A 632 11.80 -1.75 21.47
N ASN A 633 11.86 -3.01 21.04
CA ASN A 633 13.11 -3.68 20.68
C ASN A 633 13.91 -3.02 19.54
N ALA A 634 13.40 -1.94 18.93
CA ALA A 634 14.12 -1.11 17.96
C ALA A 634 15.07 -0.08 18.61
N GLU A 635 15.13 0.05 19.94
CA GLU A 635 15.98 1.01 20.66
C GLU A 635 17.45 1.00 20.20
N CYS A 636 18.00 -0.16 19.83
CA CYS A 636 19.40 -0.26 19.40
C CYS A 636 19.70 0.35 18.02
N GLN A 637 18.67 0.71 17.25
CA GLN A 637 18.75 1.22 15.88
C GLN A 637 18.52 2.73 15.78
N ILE A 638 18.52 3.46 16.89
CA ILE A 638 18.31 4.91 16.91
C ILE A 638 19.59 5.68 17.23
N VAL A 639 19.78 6.80 16.53
CA VAL A 639 20.74 7.86 16.86
C VAL A 639 20.01 9.19 16.82
N VAL A 640 20.11 9.97 17.89
CA VAL A 640 19.61 11.35 17.92
C VAL A 640 20.72 12.30 17.51
N VAL A 641 20.47 13.08 16.47
CA VAL A 641 21.40 14.09 15.96
C VAL A 641 20.96 15.45 16.49
N THR A 642 21.77 16.04 17.37
CA THR A 642 21.44 17.30 18.03
C THR A 642 22.68 18.02 18.57
N GLU A 643 22.63 19.34 18.61
CA GLU A 643 23.58 20.18 19.36
C GLU A 643 22.98 20.69 20.68
N ASP A 644 21.69 20.43 20.94
CA ASP A 644 21.00 20.87 22.13
C ASP A 644 21.44 20.06 23.36
N ALA A 645 21.95 20.75 24.38
CA ALA A 645 22.46 20.12 25.59
C ALA A 645 21.37 19.38 26.38
N ILE A 646 20.13 19.89 26.41
CA ILE A 646 19.02 19.30 27.13
C ILE A 646 18.61 17.97 26.47
N ILE A 647 18.50 17.95 25.14
CA ILE A 647 18.20 16.72 24.39
C ILE A 647 19.34 15.71 24.55
N ASN A 648 20.60 16.16 24.47
CA ASN A 648 21.75 15.29 24.65
C ASN A 648 21.79 14.69 26.07
N ASP A 649 21.59 15.48 27.11
CA ASP A 649 21.55 15.02 28.50
C ASP A 649 20.42 14.01 28.73
N PHE A 650 19.25 14.25 28.13
CA PHE A 650 18.14 13.30 28.12
C PHE A 650 18.56 11.97 27.49
N CYS A 651 19.17 12.01 26.30
CA CYS A 651 19.61 10.81 25.61
C CYS A 651 20.66 10.03 26.41
N VAL A 652 21.65 10.71 27.00
CA VAL A 652 22.68 10.10 27.86
C VAL A 652 22.05 9.43 29.09
N LYS A 653 21.12 10.12 29.77
CA LYS A 653 20.38 9.57 30.92
C LYS A 653 19.64 8.27 30.58
N HIS A 654 19.19 8.15 29.34
CA HIS A 654 18.40 7.04 28.84
C HIS A 654 19.18 6.04 27.97
N SER A 655 20.52 6.15 27.92
CA SER A 655 21.40 5.27 27.12
C SER A 655 21.11 5.27 25.62
N ILE A 656 20.59 6.39 25.10
CA ILE A 656 20.30 6.61 23.69
C ILE A 656 21.55 7.20 23.02
N LYS A 657 21.95 6.66 21.87
CA LYS A 657 23.12 7.14 21.13
C LYS A 657 22.85 8.54 20.56
N THR A 658 23.82 9.43 20.68
CA THR A 658 23.77 10.79 20.11
C THR A 658 24.92 11.07 19.15
N ALA A 659 24.70 12.00 18.23
CA ALA A 659 25.71 12.58 17.35
C ALA A 659 25.46 14.10 17.20
N LYS A 660 26.51 14.88 16.95
CA LYS A 660 26.34 16.34 16.69
C LYS A 660 25.92 16.63 15.25
N ALA A 661 26.45 15.86 14.32
CA ALA A 661 26.15 15.96 12.90
C ALA A 661 26.24 14.57 12.26
N VAL A 662 25.57 14.42 11.12
CA VAL A 662 25.66 13.23 10.28
C VAL A 662 26.01 13.69 8.89
N ASP A 663 27.11 13.17 8.36
CA ASP A 663 27.42 13.32 6.95
C ASP A 663 26.56 12.33 6.16
N LYS A 664 25.59 12.89 5.41
CA LYS A 664 24.61 12.13 4.63
C LYS A 664 25.27 11.23 3.57
N SER A 665 26.54 11.47 3.21
CA SER A 665 27.28 10.62 2.26
C SER A 665 27.68 9.26 2.81
N PHE A 666 27.68 9.07 4.14
CA PHE A 666 27.98 7.79 4.80
C PHE A 666 26.74 6.98 5.18
N LEU A 667 25.53 7.46 4.88
CA LEU A 667 24.31 6.71 5.15
C LEU A 667 24.29 5.43 4.31
N LYS A 668 24.11 4.29 4.98
CA LYS A 668 23.99 3.00 4.30
C LYS A 668 22.61 2.87 3.65
N PRO A 669 22.50 2.03 2.61
CA PRO A 669 21.20 1.56 2.16
C PRO A 669 20.33 1.05 3.31
N GLY A 670 19.11 1.58 3.41
CA GLY A 670 18.16 1.22 4.48
C GLY A 670 18.32 2.01 5.78
N ASP A 671 19.36 2.82 5.94
CA ASP A 671 19.38 3.87 6.96
C ASP A 671 18.27 4.89 6.67
N ASN A 672 17.68 5.43 7.74
CA ASN A 672 16.65 6.45 7.63
C ASN A 672 17.15 7.75 8.27
N TYR A 673 16.92 8.87 7.61
CA TYR A 673 17.28 10.19 8.10
C TYR A 673 16.01 11.04 8.14
N LYS A 674 15.58 11.42 9.34
CA LYS A 674 14.32 12.14 9.56
C LYS A 674 14.60 13.45 10.27
N GLU A 675 14.29 14.54 9.60
CA GLU A 675 14.25 15.86 10.22
C GLU A 675 12.97 15.98 11.04
N ILE A 676 13.12 16.33 12.32
CA ILE A 676 12.02 16.48 13.24
C ILE A 676 11.45 17.89 13.11
N ASN A 677 10.18 17.94 12.75
CA ASN A 677 9.38 19.17 12.71
C ASN A 677 8.40 19.19 13.88
N THR A 678 7.79 20.35 14.13
CA THR A 678 6.75 20.49 15.15
C THR A 678 5.66 19.43 14.97
N PRO A 679 5.26 18.71 16.03
CA PRO A 679 4.27 17.65 15.94
C PRO A 679 2.94 18.17 15.40
N THR A 680 2.56 17.64 14.23
CA THR A 680 1.14 17.44 13.93
C THR A 680 0.74 16.16 14.67
N PHE A 681 -0.51 16.04 15.15
CA PHE A 681 -0.96 14.83 15.86
C PHE A 681 -1.78 13.91 14.94
N PRO A 682 -1.17 13.31 13.90
CA PRO A 682 -1.88 12.42 13.00
C PRO A 682 -2.27 11.14 13.73
N MET A 683 -3.09 10.35 13.07
CA MET A 683 -3.39 9.00 13.51
C MET A 683 -2.12 8.17 13.76
N VAL A 684 -2.04 7.49 14.92
CA VAL A 684 -0.79 6.84 15.36
C VAL A 684 -0.33 5.73 14.41
N GLY A 685 -1.25 5.03 13.75
CA GLY A 685 -0.91 4.02 12.75
C GLY A 685 -0.16 4.62 11.55
N GLN A 686 -0.69 5.71 11.00
CA GLN A 686 -0.06 6.47 9.91
C GLN A 686 1.30 7.03 10.34
N PHE A 687 1.42 7.57 11.56
CA PHE A 687 2.68 8.08 12.07
C PHE A 687 3.74 6.98 12.20
N VAL A 688 3.41 5.86 12.85
CA VAL A 688 4.33 4.72 13.02
C VAL A 688 4.83 4.21 11.68
N ALA A 689 3.95 4.12 10.67
CA ALA A 689 4.30 3.66 9.34
C ALA A 689 5.35 4.56 8.63
N THR A 690 5.52 5.83 9.03
CA THR A 690 6.56 6.72 8.48
C THR A 690 7.98 6.35 8.94
N LEU A 691 8.11 5.66 10.08
CA LEU A 691 9.40 5.32 10.69
C LEU A 691 9.65 3.81 10.69
N PHE A 692 8.60 3.00 10.87
CA PHE A 692 8.71 1.55 11.01
C PHE A 692 8.13 0.80 9.81
N PRO A 693 8.78 -0.30 9.40
CA PRO A 693 8.19 -1.20 8.43
C PRO A 693 6.93 -1.90 8.90
N ILE A 694 6.08 -2.15 7.90
CA ILE A 694 4.78 -2.78 8.02
C ILE A 694 4.61 -3.65 6.78
N GLY A 695 3.84 -4.72 6.92
CA GLY A 695 3.61 -5.64 5.82
C GLY A 695 3.44 -7.06 6.31
N HIS A 696 3.63 -7.99 5.38
CA HIS A 696 3.45 -9.42 5.60
C HIS A 696 4.56 -10.22 4.93
N ILE A 697 4.69 -11.46 5.41
CA ILE A 697 5.46 -12.51 4.78
C ILE A 697 4.60 -13.75 4.71
N LYS A 698 4.67 -14.49 3.59
CA LYS A 698 3.85 -15.68 3.37
C LYS A 698 4.63 -16.83 2.74
N SER A 699 4.19 -18.03 3.05
CA SER A 699 4.52 -19.26 2.35
C SER A 699 3.43 -19.57 1.33
N THR A 700 3.82 -19.96 0.12
CA THR A 700 2.89 -20.50 -0.89
C THR A 700 2.26 -21.82 -0.45
N THR A 701 2.80 -22.47 0.59
CA THR A 701 2.27 -23.71 1.14
C THR A 701 1.07 -23.41 2.07
N PRO A 702 -0.09 -24.05 1.86
CA PRO A 702 -1.22 -23.98 2.78
C PRO A 702 -0.90 -24.57 4.16
N ASN A 703 -1.40 -23.95 5.24
CA ASN A 703 -1.23 -24.41 6.63
C ASN A 703 0.21 -24.77 7.02
N ASP A 704 1.17 -23.95 6.62
CA ASP A 704 2.61 -24.13 6.83
C ASP A 704 3.01 -23.74 8.26
N GLU A 705 2.74 -24.63 9.22
CA GLU A 705 3.02 -24.38 10.65
C GLU A 705 4.52 -24.23 10.95
N GLU A 706 5.39 -24.92 10.21
CA GLU A 706 6.84 -24.78 10.37
C GLU A 706 7.29 -23.37 9.97
N PHE A 707 6.79 -22.86 8.83
CA PHE A 707 7.02 -21.48 8.41
C PHE A 707 6.56 -20.51 9.51
N VAL A 708 5.34 -20.68 10.04
CA VAL A 708 4.79 -19.83 11.11
C VAL A 708 5.67 -19.87 12.36
N GLU A 709 6.06 -21.06 12.82
CA GLU A 709 6.91 -21.21 14.01
C GLU A 709 8.25 -20.49 13.86
N ARG A 710 8.90 -20.64 12.70
CA ARG A 710 10.22 -20.05 12.43
C ARG A 710 10.13 -18.54 12.25
N VAL A 711 9.20 -18.07 11.43
CA VAL A 711 9.07 -16.66 11.09
C VAL A 711 8.67 -15.81 12.31
N CYS A 712 7.83 -16.35 13.21
CA CYS A 712 7.42 -15.66 14.44
C CYS A 712 8.57 -15.48 15.45
N ARG A 713 9.67 -16.23 15.31
CA ARG A 713 10.86 -16.14 16.18
C ARG A 713 11.91 -15.15 15.66
N LEU A 714 11.75 -14.65 14.44
CA LEU A 714 12.70 -13.70 13.84
C LEU A 714 12.74 -12.39 14.63
N GLU A 715 13.92 -11.78 14.70
CA GLU A 715 14.11 -10.53 15.46
C GLU A 715 13.42 -9.33 14.80
N LYS A 716 12.99 -9.49 13.54
CA LYS A 716 12.33 -8.47 12.72
C LYS A 716 11.02 -7.95 13.31
N TRP A 717 10.30 -8.75 14.08
CA TRP A 717 9.01 -8.33 14.62
C TRP A 717 9.20 -7.33 15.75
N LEU A 718 8.38 -6.28 15.74
CA LEU A 718 8.39 -5.27 16.78
C LEU A 718 7.81 -5.85 18.07
N THR A 719 8.50 -5.63 19.19
CA THR A 719 8.03 -5.99 20.53
C THR A 719 8.25 -4.83 21.50
N MET A 720 7.46 -4.77 22.57
CA MET A 720 7.68 -3.80 23.65
C MET A 720 8.94 -4.16 24.45
N SER A 721 9.70 -3.14 24.85
CA SER A 721 10.90 -3.26 25.70
C SER A 721 10.62 -3.50 27.18
#